data_AF-A0A0R2VEL2-F1
#
_entry.id   AF-A0A0R2VEL2-F1
#
_cell.length_a   1.000
_cell.length_b   1.000
_cell.length_c   1.000
_cell.angle_alpha   90.00
_cell.angle_beta   90.00
_cell.angle_gamma   90.00
#
_symmetry.space_group_name_H-M   'P 1'
#
loop_
_entity.id
_entity.type
_entity.pdbx_description
1 polymer ?
#
loop_
_entity_poly.entity_id
_entity_poly.type
_entity_poly.pdbx_seq_one_letter_code
_entity_poly.pdbx_strand_id
1 'polypeptide(L)'
;MLLLNYTANAQCSIITCSTPTYSFSMATTLGTSTFTGDCIVVSAGVVLTIAGNVNFSGTQVQMGTGSEIRIVAGGSLTITASDLYAPGDMWKGIEVEEDGAVTVSNSRINGAYVVIECHATVSSTSTAVTLTNNSCLLNNEIGVLLEAPNAGYISFLMEDTEIGAASLKNPLSGEPGDYGVLLIGSNVISGLASFQIGNTSPYTGSTTSNYIHDVAIGIRCYYANARVQNCRISNTLNSIYLPTATPIIETFTSGNIGILATSDNSSPNLERNLQVGLSVTGAGVYNNLIDNVVTDDFDGIIAASQVNTIILSNNINGGILSGGNYILRRGIQLLFPKSSHTVSNNWISDFDAFGIRMVDITTGTTEIENNMITRSNFPSGGESPYGISVNNATPTSSHAVTIEGNTIEKVQTGIFLRNHSNADIQANNMTYSKGGPGGTGHGALAENNSGLYIGDNYLESDCSTCSVNRIGMQVTDCPGVDIHGNYLYNTTVGTMISASAVNGNMNCNEFHDCRVGVGLDDIDVSVFGGFDFGVLEGGSTYYINNGTGIASDNSWYPTTTANRERHFGSTDVPDLNWRYRDLLSDLSTSAPEYDIPTGLTVPPLTDPAQFSAVLTNTTDPECGYLFRMSDLLPIEDALEYMEQAYANAGSMVDAPITASEYYRRWQFWQEVNSWEGLDALLSDDLTAYLNSIAASNIPIFQEIQDSIARSNYVYANALNSSITAESPVEEFLQTAYSIYLNQVNESGRFKLTAEDKSTLLAMAQSDPNEYGMGVHVAAAMLDTIFYNDYVLEEDIEFETRKFAASGISMFPNPVTSNLQVDLAGTNNGILTLYNISGGVMYTSSLESGVNNIDFTWLSEGMYLIKVRLDSGRDKQQLIIKN
;
A
#
# COMPACT_ATOMS: atom_id res chain seq x y z
N MET A 1 -15.61 20.00 0.23
CA MET A 1 -15.75 19.28 -1.05
C MET A 1 -16.31 20.26 -2.08
N LEU A 2 -15.43 20.95 -2.81
CA LEU A 2 -15.82 21.82 -3.93
C LEU A 2 -16.00 20.89 -5.13
N LEU A 3 -17.26 20.59 -5.50
CA LEU A 3 -17.58 20.09 -6.83
C LEU A 3 -17.14 21.19 -7.81
N LEU A 4 -15.93 21.07 -8.33
CA LEU A 4 -15.50 21.83 -9.50
C LEU A 4 -16.41 21.39 -10.64
N ASN A 5 -17.47 22.16 -10.87
CA ASN A 5 -18.26 22.11 -12.09
C ASN A 5 -17.33 22.48 -13.24
N TYR A 6 -16.59 21.49 -13.74
CA TYR A 6 -15.88 21.60 -14.99
C TYR A 6 -16.96 21.70 -16.06
N THR A 7 -17.16 22.92 -16.54
CA THR A 7 -17.98 23.13 -17.72
C THR A 7 -17.23 22.53 -18.90
N ALA A 8 -17.90 21.71 -19.71
CA ALA A 8 -17.36 21.20 -20.97
C ALA A 8 -16.58 22.32 -21.68
N ASN A 9 -15.42 22.00 -22.24
CA ASN A 9 -14.51 23.02 -22.73
C ASN A 9 -15.28 23.92 -23.72
N ALA A 10 -15.49 25.19 -23.37
CA ALA A 10 -16.28 26.13 -24.18
C ALA A 10 -15.74 26.27 -25.62
N GLN A 11 -14.52 25.78 -25.84
CA GLN A 11 -13.85 25.70 -27.13
C GLN A 11 -14.33 24.57 -28.05
N CYS A 12 -15.16 23.62 -27.61
CA CYS A 12 -15.60 22.50 -28.45
C CYS A 12 -16.83 22.78 -29.34
N SER A 13 -17.17 24.05 -29.62
CA SER A 13 -18.27 24.43 -30.52
C SER A 13 -17.86 24.35 -32.01
N ILE A 14 -18.63 23.62 -32.83
CA ILE A 14 -18.36 23.43 -34.27
C ILE A 14 -18.70 24.71 -35.05
N ILE A 15 -17.83 25.10 -35.97
CA ILE A 15 -18.12 26.12 -36.97
C ILE A 15 -18.62 25.41 -38.25
N THR A 16 -19.84 25.73 -38.68
CA THR A 16 -20.43 25.11 -39.86
C THR A 16 -19.99 25.80 -41.15
N CYS A 17 -19.88 25.01 -42.22
CA CYS A 17 -19.64 25.50 -43.55
C CYS A 17 -20.81 26.37 -44.04
N SER A 18 -20.49 27.57 -44.53
CA SER A 18 -21.47 28.48 -45.14
C SER A 18 -21.52 28.37 -46.66
N THR A 19 -20.41 28.08 -47.33
CA THR A 19 -20.34 27.87 -48.78
C THR A 19 -19.14 26.97 -49.12
N PRO A 20 -19.32 25.85 -49.86
CA PRO A 20 -18.23 24.93 -50.16
C PRO A 20 -17.22 25.55 -51.14
N THR A 21 -15.94 25.53 -50.75
CA THR A 21 -14.81 25.79 -51.65
C THR A 21 -14.53 24.56 -52.52
N TYR A 22 -14.60 23.37 -51.92
CA TYR A 22 -14.39 22.09 -52.59
C TYR A 22 -15.56 21.14 -52.30
N SER A 23 -15.94 20.36 -53.30
CA SER A 23 -16.99 19.34 -53.18
C SER A 23 -16.54 18.03 -53.82
N PHE A 24 -16.48 16.97 -53.02
CA PHE A 24 -16.17 15.62 -53.48
C PHE A 24 -17.45 14.79 -53.53
N SER A 25 -17.89 14.43 -54.73
CA SER A 25 -19.11 13.65 -54.98
C SER A 25 -18.85 12.20 -55.40
N MET A 26 -17.58 11.83 -55.56
CA MET A 26 -17.11 10.49 -55.88
C MET A 26 -15.79 10.22 -55.16
N ALA A 27 -15.43 8.94 -55.03
CA ALA A 27 -14.17 8.55 -54.42
C ALA A 27 -13.00 9.30 -55.08
N THR A 28 -12.14 9.89 -54.26
CA THR A 28 -11.07 10.79 -54.71
C THR A 28 -9.80 10.50 -53.92
N THR A 29 -8.65 10.50 -54.61
CA THR A 29 -7.33 10.35 -53.98
C THR A 29 -6.61 11.69 -53.98
N LEU A 30 -6.16 12.13 -52.81
CA LEU A 30 -5.34 13.31 -52.60
C LEU A 30 -3.87 12.89 -52.47
N GLY A 31 -3.01 13.51 -53.27
CA GLY A 31 -1.57 13.53 -53.03
C GLY A 31 -1.20 14.63 -52.03
N THR A 32 0.06 15.04 -52.01
CA THR A 32 0.51 16.15 -51.15
C THR A 32 -0.26 17.44 -51.43
N SER A 33 -0.97 17.96 -50.43
CA SER A 33 -1.83 19.13 -50.56
C SER A 33 -2.06 19.84 -49.22
N THR A 34 -2.38 21.13 -49.27
CA THR A 34 -2.70 21.94 -48.09
C THR A 34 -3.97 22.73 -48.38
N PHE A 35 -4.94 22.64 -47.47
CA PHE A 35 -6.18 23.39 -47.48
C PHE A 35 -6.17 24.33 -46.27
N THR A 36 -6.46 25.62 -46.50
CA THR A 36 -6.32 26.66 -45.47
C THR A 36 -7.55 27.54 -45.43
N GLY A 37 -8.34 27.48 -44.35
CA GLY A 37 -9.57 28.25 -44.24
C GLY A 37 -10.69 27.81 -45.19
N ASP A 38 -10.51 26.67 -45.87
CA ASP A 38 -11.42 26.18 -46.89
C ASP A 38 -12.66 25.55 -46.25
N CYS A 39 -13.80 25.59 -46.97
CA CYS A 39 -14.87 24.64 -46.72
C CYS A 39 -14.84 23.50 -47.73
N ILE A 40 -14.79 22.28 -47.23
CA ILE A 40 -14.80 21.04 -47.99
C ILE A 40 -16.10 20.28 -47.69
N VAL A 41 -16.79 19.80 -48.72
CA VAL A 41 -17.95 18.92 -48.57
C VAL A 41 -17.66 17.57 -49.20
N VAL A 42 -17.73 16.51 -48.40
CA VAL A 42 -17.63 15.12 -48.85
C VAL A 42 -19.04 14.52 -48.87
N SER A 43 -19.49 14.04 -50.03
CA SER A 43 -20.85 13.51 -50.19
C SER A 43 -21.03 12.18 -49.45
N ALA A 44 -22.28 11.79 -49.17
CA ALA A 44 -22.60 10.53 -48.49
C ALA A 44 -21.98 9.31 -49.19
N GLY A 45 -21.40 8.39 -48.42
CA GLY A 45 -20.75 7.17 -48.89
C GLY A 45 -19.45 7.37 -49.69
N VAL A 46 -18.93 8.60 -49.81
CA VAL A 46 -17.68 8.87 -50.52
C VAL A 46 -16.47 8.57 -49.63
N VAL A 47 -15.45 7.93 -50.20
CA VAL A 47 -14.14 7.72 -49.57
C VAL A 47 -13.14 8.74 -50.11
N LEU A 48 -12.53 9.51 -49.21
CA LEU A 48 -11.43 10.42 -49.52
C LEU A 48 -10.10 9.75 -49.13
N THR A 49 -9.35 9.29 -50.12
CA THR A 49 -8.08 8.60 -49.91
C THR A 49 -6.91 9.59 -49.81
N ILE A 50 -6.07 9.47 -48.79
CA ILE A 50 -4.89 10.28 -48.53
C ILE A 50 -3.65 9.44 -48.85
N ALA A 51 -3.00 9.72 -49.99
CA ALA A 51 -1.82 8.98 -50.48
C ALA A 51 -0.51 9.78 -50.42
N GLY A 52 -0.56 11.03 -49.93
CA GLY A 52 0.60 11.87 -49.68
C GLY A 52 0.40 12.68 -48.39
N ASN A 53 1.11 13.80 -48.26
CA ASN A 53 1.00 14.64 -47.06
C ASN A 53 -0.11 15.68 -47.23
N VAL A 54 -1.25 15.46 -46.59
CA VAL A 54 -2.42 16.35 -46.65
C VAL A 54 -2.54 17.14 -45.35
N ASN A 55 -2.75 18.45 -45.45
CA ASN A 55 -2.92 19.34 -44.30
C ASN A 55 -4.24 20.11 -44.40
N PHE A 56 -5.07 20.02 -43.35
CA PHE A 56 -6.24 20.84 -43.10
C PHE A 56 -5.91 21.85 -42.01
N SER A 57 -5.90 23.14 -42.34
CA SER A 57 -5.51 24.21 -41.42
C SER A 57 -6.58 25.32 -41.37
N GLY A 58 -7.34 25.41 -40.29
CA GLY A 58 -8.49 26.32 -40.24
C GLY A 58 -9.65 25.89 -41.14
N THR A 59 -9.67 24.62 -41.57
CA THR A 59 -10.59 24.10 -42.58
C THR A 59 -11.88 23.60 -41.94
N GLN A 60 -13.01 23.75 -42.63
CA GLN A 60 -14.29 23.15 -42.27
C GLN A 60 -14.59 22.00 -43.24
N VAL A 61 -14.68 20.78 -42.75
CA VAL A 61 -14.92 19.59 -43.57
C VAL A 61 -16.25 18.98 -43.16
N GLN A 62 -17.24 19.10 -44.05
CA GLN A 62 -18.56 18.51 -43.88
C GLN A 62 -18.56 17.08 -44.47
N MET A 63 -18.75 16.09 -43.61
CA MET A 63 -18.77 14.67 -43.96
C MET A 63 -20.21 14.18 -44.12
N GLY A 64 -20.55 13.61 -45.28
CA GLY A 64 -21.85 12.98 -45.51
C GLY A 64 -21.99 11.64 -44.78
N THR A 65 -23.22 11.17 -44.57
CA THR A 65 -23.50 9.86 -43.95
C THR A 65 -22.71 8.74 -44.60
N GLY A 66 -22.05 7.91 -43.80
CA GLY A 66 -21.21 6.79 -44.27
C GLY A 66 -20.00 7.17 -45.12
N SER A 67 -19.67 8.46 -45.25
CA SER A 67 -18.40 8.89 -45.88
C SER A 67 -17.19 8.60 -44.99
N GLU A 68 -15.99 8.61 -45.57
CA GLU A 68 -14.78 8.09 -44.93
C GLU A 68 -13.55 8.88 -45.40
N ILE A 69 -12.58 9.07 -44.52
CA ILE A 69 -11.22 9.47 -44.89
C ILE A 69 -10.33 8.25 -44.70
N ARG A 70 -9.59 7.85 -45.73
CA ARG A 70 -8.68 6.69 -45.66
C ARG A 70 -7.25 7.11 -45.93
N ILE A 71 -6.36 6.94 -44.96
CA ILE A 71 -4.93 7.17 -45.09
C ILE A 71 -4.27 5.86 -45.46
N VAL A 72 -3.77 5.77 -46.68
CA VAL A 72 -3.07 4.57 -47.16
C VAL A 72 -1.60 4.60 -46.74
N ALA A 73 -0.92 3.47 -46.87
CA ALA A 73 0.50 3.33 -46.51
C ALA A 73 1.38 4.47 -47.05
N GLY A 74 2.16 5.09 -46.16
CA GLY A 74 3.04 6.23 -46.45
C GLY A 74 2.33 7.59 -46.60
N GLY A 75 1.00 7.63 -46.54
CA GLY A 75 0.21 8.86 -46.48
C GLY A 75 0.19 9.47 -45.07
N SER A 76 0.01 10.78 -44.98
CA SER A 76 -0.16 11.46 -43.69
C SER A 76 -1.23 12.54 -43.75
N LEU A 77 -2.09 12.60 -42.74
CA LEU A 77 -3.09 13.65 -42.57
C LEU A 77 -2.78 14.49 -41.33
N THR A 78 -2.65 15.80 -41.51
CA THR A 78 -2.55 16.78 -40.42
C THR A 78 -3.80 17.63 -40.37
N ILE A 79 -4.43 17.72 -39.21
CA ILE A 79 -5.64 18.50 -38.95
C ILE A 79 -5.32 19.50 -37.84
N THR A 80 -5.24 20.78 -38.18
CA THR A 80 -4.89 21.86 -37.25
C THR A 80 -5.97 22.93 -37.26
N ALA A 81 -6.44 23.37 -36.09
CA ALA A 81 -7.45 24.44 -35.97
C ALA A 81 -8.69 24.23 -36.87
N SER A 82 -9.07 22.98 -37.14
CA SER A 82 -10.07 22.63 -38.16
C SER A 82 -11.26 21.88 -37.56
N ASP A 83 -12.39 21.91 -38.26
CA ASP A 83 -13.63 21.28 -37.85
C ASP A 83 -14.06 20.23 -38.87
N LEU A 84 -14.09 18.96 -38.49
CA LEU A 84 -14.65 17.86 -39.26
C LEU A 84 -15.99 17.46 -38.62
N TYR A 85 -17.09 17.49 -39.38
CA TYR A 85 -18.40 17.18 -38.80
C TYR A 85 -19.36 16.55 -39.81
N ALA A 86 -20.22 15.65 -39.34
CA ALA A 86 -21.41 15.23 -40.08
C ALA A 86 -22.61 16.09 -39.70
N PRO A 87 -23.37 16.68 -40.64
CA PRO A 87 -24.60 17.40 -40.32
C PRO A 87 -25.80 16.46 -40.10
N GLY A 88 -25.83 15.31 -40.76
CA GLY A 88 -26.87 14.26 -40.64
C GLY A 88 -26.43 13.10 -39.74
N ASP A 89 -26.74 11.87 -40.16
CA ASP A 89 -26.28 10.64 -39.51
C ASP A 89 -24.76 10.50 -39.54
N MET A 90 -24.23 9.56 -38.75
CA MET A 90 -22.79 9.40 -38.60
C MET A 90 -22.06 9.10 -39.92
N TRP A 91 -20.85 9.65 -40.04
CA TRP A 91 -19.87 9.24 -41.05
C TRP A 91 -18.98 8.15 -40.47
N LYS A 92 -18.21 7.43 -41.29
CA LYS A 92 -17.43 6.29 -40.80
C LYS A 92 -16.28 6.69 -39.88
N GLY A 93 -15.49 7.67 -40.29
CA GLY A 93 -14.25 8.00 -39.60
C GLY A 93 -13.04 8.25 -40.47
N ILE A 94 -11.89 8.33 -39.80
CA ILE A 94 -10.56 8.32 -40.39
C ILE A 94 -9.95 6.92 -40.21
N GLU A 95 -9.86 6.16 -41.28
CA GLU A 95 -9.15 4.88 -41.33
C GLU A 95 -7.67 5.14 -41.64
N VAL A 96 -6.76 4.60 -40.82
CA VAL A 96 -5.31 4.71 -40.96
C VAL A 96 -4.76 3.31 -41.20
N GLU A 97 -4.36 3.05 -42.45
CA GLU A 97 -3.70 1.80 -42.82
C GLU A 97 -2.25 1.75 -42.28
N GLU A 98 -1.65 0.57 -42.37
CA GLU A 98 -0.26 0.32 -41.98
C GLU A 98 0.71 1.32 -42.64
N ASP A 99 1.66 1.86 -41.87
CA ASP A 99 2.59 2.94 -42.26
C ASP A 99 1.93 4.31 -42.54
N GLY A 100 0.64 4.47 -42.24
CA GLY A 100 -0.05 5.75 -42.27
C GLY A 100 0.19 6.61 -41.02
N ALA A 101 -0.09 7.91 -41.12
CA ALA A 101 -0.02 8.82 -39.98
C ALA A 101 -1.19 9.80 -39.94
N VAL A 102 -1.74 10.04 -38.74
CA VAL A 102 -2.71 11.10 -38.49
C VAL A 102 -2.28 11.96 -37.30
N THR A 103 -2.37 13.28 -37.45
CA THR A 103 -2.14 14.25 -36.40
C THR A 103 -3.31 15.20 -36.31
N VAL A 104 -3.90 15.31 -35.12
CA VAL A 104 -5.01 16.23 -34.83
C VAL A 104 -4.56 17.15 -33.71
N SER A 105 -4.63 18.46 -33.95
CA SER A 105 -4.18 19.49 -33.01
C SER A 105 -5.17 20.64 -33.00
N ASN A 106 -5.64 21.04 -31.81
CA ASN A 106 -6.59 22.15 -31.63
C ASN A 106 -7.77 22.07 -32.61
N SER A 107 -8.29 20.86 -32.86
CA SER A 107 -9.28 20.62 -33.90
C SER A 107 -10.46 19.84 -33.33
N ARG A 108 -11.61 19.94 -34.00
CA ARG A 108 -12.85 19.32 -33.56
C ARG A 108 -13.30 18.30 -34.60
N ILE A 109 -13.58 17.09 -34.14
CA ILE A 109 -14.13 16.02 -34.98
C ILE A 109 -15.42 15.53 -34.35
N ASN A 110 -16.50 15.50 -35.13
CA ASN A 110 -17.83 15.21 -34.61
C ASN A 110 -18.67 14.27 -35.48
N GLY A 111 -19.42 13.39 -34.83
CA GLY A 111 -20.45 12.56 -35.45
C GLY A 111 -19.88 11.43 -36.30
N ALA A 112 -18.69 10.92 -35.97
CA ALA A 112 -18.12 9.72 -36.59
C ALA A 112 -18.59 8.45 -35.88
N TYR A 113 -18.62 7.34 -36.61
CA TYR A 113 -18.76 6.01 -36.04
C TYR A 113 -17.50 5.67 -35.23
N VAL A 114 -16.33 5.69 -35.87
CA VAL A 114 -15.02 5.67 -35.19
C VAL A 114 -14.27 6.93 -35.62
N VAL A 115 -13.81 7.80 -34.72
CA VAL A 115 -13.11 9.02 -35.20
C VAL A 115 -11.80 8.67 -35.89
N ILE A 116 -10.98 7.86 -35.22
CA ILE A 116 -9.72 7.34 -35.77
C ILE A 116 -9.68 5.83 -35.54
N GLU A 117 -9.60 5.10 -36.64
CA GLU A 117 -9.39 3.66 -36.68
C GLU A 117 -8.01 3.40 -37.28
N CYS A 118 -7.17 2.64 -36.57
CA CYS A 118 -5.79 2.40 -36.96
C CYS A 118 -5.50 0.90 -36.92
N HIS A 119 -5.01 0.34 -38.03
CA HIS A 119 -4.65 -1.07 -38.12
C HIS A 119 -3.14 -1.23 -38.40
N ALA A 120 -2.46 -2.03 -37.59
CA ALA A 120 -1.05 -2.41 -37.81
C ALA A 120 -0.89 -3.93 -37.77
N THR A 121 -0.29 -4.52 -38.81
CA THR A 121 -0.18 -5.98 -38.89
C THR A 121 1.23 -6.47 -38.59
N VAL A 122 2.26 -6.14 -39.39
CA VAL A 122 3.59 -6.76 -39.25
C VAL A 122 4.75 -5.84 -39.70
N SER A 123 4.49 -4.55 -39.90
CA SER A 123 5.45 -3.59 -40.44
C SER A 123 6.63 -3.28 -39.51
N SER A 124 7.80 -3.03 -40.12
CA SER A 124 8.99 -2.44 -39.46
C SER A 124 8.87 -0.93 -39.21
N THR A 125 7.89 -0.28 -39.82
CA THR A 125 7.60 1.14 -39.70
C THR A 125 6.32 1.34 -38.89
N SER A 126 6.31 2.37 -38.04
CA SER A 126 5.22 2.60 -37.10
C SER A 126 4.08 3.34 -37.79
N THR A 127 2.86 2.82 -37.72
CA THR A 127 1.65 3.63 -37.92
C THR A 127 1.56 4.62 -36.74
N ALA A 128 1.18 5.87 -37.00
CA ALA A 128 1.23 6.93 -35.98
C ALA A 128 -0.10 7.67 -35.82
N VAL A 129 -0.54 7.82 -34.58
CA VAL A 129 -1.72 8.61 -34.20
C VAL A 129 -1.30 9.60 -33.12
N THR A 130 -1.54 10.89 -33.36
CA THR A 130 -1.20 11.97 -32.41
C THR A 130 -2.39 12.91 -32.23
N LEU A 131 -2.85 13.05 -30.99
CA LEU A 131 -3.93 13.96 -30.57
C LEU A 131 -3.38 14.94 -29.54
N THR A 132 -3.40 16.24 -29.83
CA THR A 132 -2.78 17.26 -28.95
C THR A 132 -3.55 18.58 -28.92
N ASN A 133 -3.13 19.49 -28.03
CA ASN A 133 -3.47 20.91 -28.04
C ASN A 133 -4.98 21.22 -27.98
N ASN A 134 -5.73 20.66 -27.02
CA ASN A 134 -7.16 20.90 -26.86
C ASN A 134 -8.01 20.39 -28.03
N SER A 135 -7.64 19.26 -28.62
CA SER A 135 -8.48 18.61 -29.65
C SER A 135 -9.74 18.02 -29.03
N CYS A 136 -10.88 18.08 -29.72
CA CYS A 136 -12.14 17.51 -29.26
C CYS A 136 -12.67 16.46 -30.25
N LEU A 137 -12.99 15.26 -29.75
CA LEU A 137 -13.59 14.15 -30.48
C LEU A 137 -14.96 13.88 -29.85
N LEU A 138 -16.02 14.51 -30.38
CA LEU A 138 -17.32 14.56 -29.73
C LEU A 138 -18.46 13.88 -30.50
N ASN A 139 -19.43 13.32 -29.77
CA ASN A 139 -20.65 12.69 -30.30
C ASN A 139 -20.34 11.54 -31.27
N ASN A 140 -19.35 10.71 -30.92
CA ASN A 140 -18.91 9.56 -31.70
C ASN A 140 -19.24 8.27 -30.96
N GLU A 141 -19.39 7.16 -31.68
CA GLU A 141 -19.60 5.85 -31.04
C GLU A 141 -18.29 5.33 -30.42
N ILE A 142 -17.18 5.48 -31.14
CA ILE A 142 -15.82 5.22 -30.65
C ILE A 142 -14.94 6.44 -30.91
N GLY A 143 -14.22 6.90 -29.88
CA GLY A 143 -13.23 7.96 -30.03
C GLY A 143 -12.01 7.48 -30.83
N VAL A 144 -11.24 6.54 -30.28
CA VAL A 144 -10.05 6.00 -30.95
C VAL A 144 -10.05 4.48 -30.88
N LEU A 145 -9.86 3.82 -32.02
CA LEU A 145 -9.66 2.37 -32.15
C LEU A 145 -8.27 2.08 -32.69
N LEU A 146 -7.44 1.38 -31.91
CA LEU A 146 -6.10 0.96 -32.31
C LEU A 146 -6.00 -0.56 -32.30
N GLU A 147 -5.78 -1.17 -33.45
CA GLU A 147 -5.70 -2.62 -33.64
C GLU A 147 -4.32 -3.05 -34.12
N ALA A 148 -3.62 -3.83 -33.29
CA ALA A 148 -2.31 -4.43 -33.58
C ALA A 148 -2.32 -5.97 -33.41
N PRO A 149 -3.17 -6.72 -34.14
CA PRO A 149 -3.43 -8.15 -33.89
C PRO A 149 -2.21 -9.06 -34.17
N ASN A 150 -1.26 -8.63 -35.00
CA ASN A 150 -0.10 -9.42 -35.43
C ASN A 150 1.25 -8.84 -34.96
N ALA A 151 1.23 -8.06 -33.87
CA ALA A 151 2.39 -7.34 -33.31
C ALA A 151 2.93 -6.21 -34.19
N GLY A 152 2.05 -5.55 -34.96
CA GLY A 152 2.37 -4.27 -35.59
C GLY A 152 2.66 -3.17 -34.56
N TYR A 153 3.50 -2.21 -34.93
CA TYR A 153 3.85 -1.08 -34.09
C TYR A 153 2.92 0.11 -34.35
N ILE A 154 2.17 0.52 -33.33
CA ILE A 154 1.38 1.75 -33.35
C ILE A 154 1.99 2.71 -32.33
N SER A 155 2.45 3.88 -32.79
CA SER A 155 2.83 4.99 -31.93
C SER A 155 1.59 5.82 -31.67
N PHE A 156 1.07 5.76 -30.45
CA PHE A 156 -0.07 6.56 -30.02
C PHE A 156 0.35 7.57 -28.96
N LEU A 157 -0.01 8.83 -29.19
CA LEU A 157 0.11 9.92 -28.24
C LEU A 157 -1.21 10.68 -28.16
N MET A 158 -1.74 10.83 -26.95
CA MET A 158 -2.91 11.64 -26.67
C MET A 158 -2.62 12.57 -25.50
N GLU A 159 -2.65 13.87 -25.72
CA GLU A 159 -2.43 14.92 -24.71
C GLU A 159 -3.47 16.01 -24.88
N ASP A 160 -3.94 16.60 -23.77
CA ASP A 160 -4.91 17.71 -23.76
C ASP A 160 -6.09 17.48 -24.72
N THR A 161 -6.64 16.27 -24.74
CA THR A 161 -7.69 15.89 -25.70
C THR A 161 -8.97 15.53 -24.98
N GLU A 162 -10.09 16.05 -25.48
CA GLU A 162 -11.44 15.72 -25.02
C GLU A 162 -12.04 14.66 -25.95
N ILE A 163 -12.54 13.56 -25.38
CA ILE A 163 -13.31 12.53 -26.07
C ILE A 163 -14.64 12.40 -25.33
N GLY A 164 -15.76 12.49 -26.03
CA GLY A 164 -17.02 12.21 -25.38
C GLY A 164 -18.22 12.02 -26.30
N ALA A 165 -19.32 11.55 -25.71
CA ALA A 165 -20.52 11.16 -26.45
C ALA A 165 -21.82 11.82 -25.94
N ALA A 166 -21.72 13.03 -25.36
CA ALA A 166 -22.81 13.76 -24.70
C ALA A 166 -24.09 13.98 -25.54
N SER A 167 -24.03 13.95 -26.88
CA SER A 167 -25.18 14.18 -27.76
C SER A 167 -25.08 13.34 -29.04
N LEU A 168 -25.11 12.02 -28.88
CA LEU A 168 -24.97 11.05 -29.97
C LEU A 168 -26.02 11.23 -31.06
N LYS A 169 -25.56 11.21 -32.31
CA LYS A 169 -26.41 11.12 -33.51
C LYS A 169 -26.83 9.66 -33.73
N ASN A 170 -27.85 9.42 -34.55
CA ASN A 170 -28.29 8.05 -34.86
C ASN A 170 -27.10 7.22 -35.40
N PRO A 171 -26.71 6.13 -34.72
CA PRO A 171 -25.61 5.27 -35.16
C PRO A 171 -25.96 4.56 -36.47
N LEU A 172 -24.92 4.21 -37.26
CA LEU A 172 -25.09 3.45 -38.51
C LEU A 172 -25.60 2.02 -38.25
N SER A 173 -25.34 1.47 -37.05
CA SER A 173 -25.95 0.26 -36.48
C SER A 173 -25.53 0.12 -35.01
N GLY A 174 -26.44 -0.26 -34.10
CA GLY A 174 -26.09 -0.54 -32.68
C GLY A 174 -26.55 0.52 -31.68
N GLU A 175 -26.31 0.26 -30.40
CA GLU A 175 -26.51 1.24 -29.31
C GLU A 175 -25.33 2.25 -29.29
N PRO A 176 -25.52 3.50 -28.84
CA PRO A 176 -24.51 4.55 -28.97
C PRO A 176 -23.46 4.57 -27.83
N GLY A 177 -22.22 4.96 -28.14
CA GLY A 177 -21.26 5.50 -27.15
C GLY A 177 -20.49 4.46 -26.33
N ASP A 178 -19.95 3.44 -26.99
CA ASP A 178 -19.36 2.30 -26.30
C ASP A 178 -17.97 2.59 -25.70
N TYR A 179 -17.10 3.32 -26.42
CA TYR A 179 -15.68 3.44 -26.02
C TYR A 179 -15.09 4.84 -26.25
N GLY A 180 -14.38 5.36 -25.23
CA GLY A 180 -13.49 6.51 -25.43
C GLY A 180 -12.26 6.11 -26.25
N VAL A 181 -11.45 5.19 -25.70
CA VAL A 181 -10.29 4.60 -26.39
C VAL A 181 -10.36 3.07 -26.30
N LEU A 182 -10.28 2.40 -27.45
CA LEU A 182 -10.25 0.95 -27.57
C LEU A 182 -8.91 0.49 -28.17
N LEU A 183 -8.18 -0.29 -27.38
CA LEU A 183 -6.87 -0.85 -27.73
C LEU A 183 -6.99 -2.37 -27.87
N ILE A 184 -6.65 -2.89 -29.04
CA ILE A 184 -6.69 -4.32 -29.35
C ILE A 184 -5.28 -4.76 -29.76
N GLY A 185 -4.63 -5.55 -28.91
CA GLY A 185 -3.30 -6.11 -29.16
C GLY A 185 -3.32 -7.54 -29.70
N SER A 186 -2.13 -8.14 -29.78
CA SER A 186 -1.94 -9.51 -30.28
C SER A 186 -2.03 -10.54 -29.15
N ASN A 187 -2.67 -11.67 -29.42
CA ASN A 187 -2.64 -12.87 -28.57
C ASN A 187 -1.49 -13.84 -28.91
N VAL A 188 -0.64 -13.57 -29.93
CA VAL A 188 0.31 -14.57 -30.47
C VAL A 188 1.79 -14.23 -30.22
N ILE A 189 2.18 -12.95 -30.05
CA ILE A 189 3.61 -12.55 -30.08
C ILE A 189 4.00 -11.66 -28.88
N SER A 190 5.16 -11.95 -28.30
CA SER A 190 5.87 -11.14 -27.29
C SER A 190 6.62 -9.98 -27.95
N GLY A 191 5.94 -8.88 -28.26
CA GLY A 191 6.53 -7.69 -28.92
C GLY A 191 5.60 -6.49 -28.94
N LEU A 192 4.77 -6.36 -27.91
CA LEU A 192 3.49 -5.66 -27.94
C LEU A 192 3.62 -4.16 -28.17
N ALA A 193 2.72 -3.62 -28.98
CA ALA A 193 2.40 -2.19 -28.99
C ALA A 193 2.13 -1.72 -27.56
N SER A 194 3.01 -0.86 -27.05
CA SER A 194 2.80 -0.13 -25.81
C SER A 194 2.08 1.16 -26.14
N PHE A 195 0.82 1.27 -25.73
CA PHE A 195 0.03 2.47 -25.96
C PHE A 195 0.25 3.44 -24.79
N GLN A 196 0.59 4.70 -25.11
CA GLN A 196 0.67 5.76 -24.12
C GLN A 196 -0.54 6.68 -24.28
N ILE A 197 -1.33 6.79 -23.21
CA ILE A 197 -2.46 7.70 -23.10
C ILE A 197 -2.07 8.74 -22.05
N GLY A 198 -1.93 10.00 -22.47
CA GLY A 198 -1.47 11.09 -21.62
C GLY A 198 0.02 11.34 -21.61
N ASN A 199 0.37 12.49 -21.02
CA ASN A 199 1.73 12.89 -20.78
C ASN A 199 2.21 12.45 -19.39
N THR A 200 3.50 12.58 -19.14
CA THR A 200 4.12 12.20 -17.85
C THR A 200 3.82 13.19 -16.71
N SER A 201 3.03 14.24 -16.96
CA SER A 201 2.73 15.26 -15.95
C SER A 201 1.59 14.78 -15.04
N PRO A 202 1.61 15.10 -13.73
CA PRO A 202 0.48 14.81 -12.85
C PRO A 202 -0.80 15.54 -13.27
N TYR A 203 -1.97 14.97 -12.94
CA TYR A 203 -3.25 15.66 -13.09
C TYR A 203 -3.32 16.84 -12.10
N THR A 204 -3.48 18.05 -12.62
CA THR A 204 -3.51 19.29 -11.80
C THR A 204 -4.90 19.92 -11.72
N GLY A 205 -5.94 19.27 -12.22
CA GLY A 205 -7.28 19.86 -12.33
C GLY A 205 -7.39 21.01 -13.34
N SER A 206 -6.34 21.24 -14.14
CA SER A 206 -6.31 22.23 -15.21
C SER A 206 -6.92 21.68 -16.51
N THR A 207 -7.15 22.57 -17.48
CA THR A 207 -7.61 22.24 -18.84
C THR A 207 -6.58 21.46 -19.68
N THR A 208 -5.40 21.15 -19.14
CA THR A 208 -4.31 20.43 -19.83
C THR A 208 -4.27 18.95 -19.44
N SER A 209 -5.44 18.34 -19.34
CA SER A 209 -5.61 16.92 -19.03
C SER A 209 -6.45 16.30 -20.13
N ASN A 210 -6.21 15.02 -20.43
CA ASN A 210 -7.15 14.29 -21.29
C ASN A 210 -8.48 14.15 -20.55
N TYR A 211 -9.59 14.39 -21.26
CA TYR A 211 -10.92 14.29 -20.67
C TYR A 211 -11.76 13.32 -21.49
N ILE A 212 -12.05 12.14 -20.91
CA ILE A 212 -12.90 11.14 -21.52
C ILE A 212 -14.21 11.14 -20.75
N HIS A 213 -15.34 11.39 -21.42
CA HIS A 213 -16.62 11.46 -20.74
C HIS A 213 -17.79 10.92 -21.54
N ASP A 214 -18.86 10.55 -20.86
CA ASP A 214 -20.14 10.16 -21.47
C ASP A 214 -20.01 8.95 -22.40
N VAL A 215 -19.15 7.99 -22.05
CA VAL A 215 -18.94 6.72 -22.76
C VAL A 215 -19.16 5.55 -21.80
N ALA A 216 -19.58 4.40 -22.33
CA ALA A 216 -19.81 3.21 -21.51
C ALA A 216 -18.50 2.74 -20.88
N ILE A 217 -17.41 2.70 -21.67
CA ILE A 217 -16.07 2.38 -21.18
C ILE A 217 -15.10 3.49 -21.60
N GLY A 218 -14.46 4.12 -20.61
CA GLY A 218 -13.49 5.19 -20.86
C GLY A 218 -12.31 4.71 -21.70
N ILE A 219 -11.58 3.72 -21.18
CA ILE A 219 -10.45 3.08 -21.86
C ILE A 219 -10.60 1.57 -21.76
N ARG A 220 -10.57 0.88 -22.91
CA ARG A 220 -10.55 -0.59 -22.98
C ARG A 220 -9.25 -1.08 -23.57
N CYS A 221 -8.55 -1.93 -22.84
CA CYS A 221 -7.34 -2.63 -23.27
C CYS A 221 -7.65 -4.12 -23.41
N TYR A 222 -7.54 -4.66 -24.62
CA TYR A 222 -7.75 -6.07 -24.90
C TYR A 222 -6.50 -6.67 -25.53
N TYR A 223 -5.81 -7.58 -24.83
CA TYR A 223 -4.47 -8.09 -25.19
C TYR A 223 -3.40 -7.01 -25.43
N ALA A 224 -3.57 -5.81 -24.89
CA ALA A 224 -2.71 -4.66 -25.14
C ALA A 224 -1.92 -4.27 -23.89
N ASN A 225 -0.70 -3.76 -24.10
CA ASN A 225 0.04 -3.06 -23.06
C ASN A 225 -0.35 -1.59 -23.10
N ALA A 226 -0.74 -1.03 -21.97
CA ALA A 226 -1.18 0.35 -21.90
C ALA A 226 -0.61 1.06 -20.68
N ARG A 227 -0.23 2.32 -20.90
CA ARG A 227 0.15 3.26 -19.85
C ARG A 227 -0.81 4.45 -19.90
N VAL A 228 -1.61 4.62 -18.85
CA VAL A 228 -2.67 5.64 -18.76
C VAL A 228 -2.30 6.70 -17.73
N GLN A 229 -2.24 7.95 -18.15
CA GLN A 229 -1.74 9.07 -17.35
C GLN A 229 -2.47 10.37 -17.65
N ASN A 230 -2.49 11.30 -16.69
CA ASN A 230 -3.07 12.63 -16.84
C ASN A 230 -4.48 12.61 -17.50
N CYS A 231 -5.27 11.60 -17.15
CA CYS A 231 -6.62 11.40 -17.65
C CYS A 231 -7.63 11.75 -16.57
N ARG A 232 -8.64 12.52 -16.94
CA ARG A 232 -9.93 12.52 -16.27
C ARG A 232 -10.89 11.64 -17.06
N ILE A 233 -11.44 10.63 -16.41
CA ILE A 233 -12.47 9.76 -16.98
C ILE A 233 -13.74 9.96 -16.16
N SER A 234 -14.78 10.46 -16.81
CA SER A 234 -16.05 10.79 -16.17
C SER A 234 -17.21 10.12 -16.87
N ASN A 235 -18.32 9.92 -16.17
CA ASN A 235 -19.58 9.67 -16.84
C ASN A 235 -20.63 10.66 -16.34
N THR A 236 -21.35 11.30 -17.27
CA THR A 236 -22.45 12.22 -16.99
C THR A 236 -23.76 11.81 -17.68
N LEU A 237 -23.81 10.64 -18.33
CA LEU A 237 -25.01 10.11 -18.97
C LEU A 237 -25.70 9.05 -18.12
N ASN A 238 -26.98 9.28 -17.82
CA ASN A 238 -27.84 8.27 -17.22
C ASN A 238 -28.08 7.12 -18.24
N SER A 239 -27.55 5.95 -17.91
CA SER A 239 -27.72 4.63 -18.52
C SER A 239 -27.26 4.51 -19.96
N ILE A 240 -26.02 4.08 -20.17
CA ILE A 240 -25.59 3.49 -21.44
C ILE A 240 -25.74 1.96 -21.30
N TYR A 241 -26.63 1.37 -22.08
CA TYR A 241 -26.95 -0.05 -22.01
C TYR A 241 -25.82 -0.84 -22.70
N LEU A 242 -24.95 -1.50 -21.94
CA LEU A 242 -23.90 -2.36 -22.53
C LEU A 242 -24.53 -3.50 -23.35
N PRO A 243 -24.11 -3.72 -24.61
CA PRO A 243 -24.56 -4.87 -25.39
C PRO A 243 -24.06 -6.18 -24.74
N THR A 244 -24.98 -7.12 -24.54
CA THR A 244 -24.82 -8.37 -23.77
C THR A 244 -23.95 -9.45 -24.43
N ALA A 245 -22.95 -9.09 -25.24
CA ALA A 245 -22.23 -10.03 -26.08
C ALA A 245 -20.71 -10.03 -25.86
N THR A 246 -20.24 -10.77 -24.83
CA THR A 246 -19.13 -11.74 -24.95
C THR A 246 -18.96 -12.55 -23.65
N PRO A 247 -18.78 -13.89 -23.69
CA PRO A 247 -19.05 -14.76 -22.54
C PRO A 247 -17.81 -15.26 -21.77
N ILE A 248 -16.68 -14.55 -21.77
CA ILE A 248 -15.42 -15.12 -21.26
C ILE A 248 -15.07 -14.67 -19.82
N ILE A 249 -15.75 -13.67 -19.27
CA ILE A 249 -15.55 -13.26 -17.87
C ILE A 249 -16.94 -13.10 -17.25
N GLU A 250 -17.22 -13.85 -16.19
CA GLU A 250 -18.54 -13.96 -15.57
C GLU A 250 -19.16 -12.57 -15.32
N THR A 251 -20.32 -12.31 -15.94
CA THR A 251 -21.34 -11.36 -15.45
C THR A 251 -20.90 -9.92 -15.16
N PHE A 252 -20.26 -9.22 -16.10
CA PHE A 252 -20.36 -7.75 -16.13
C PHE A 252 -21.75 -7.35 -16.64
N THR A 253 -22.77 -7.54 -15.80
CA THR A 253 -24.14 -7.12 -16.10
C THR A 253 -24.21 -5.62 -15.91
N SER A 254 -24.18 -4.87 -17.03
CA SER A 254 -24.60 -3.47 -17.16
C SER A 254 -23.99 -2.49 -16.15
N GLY A 255 -22.84 -1.89 -16.48
CA GLY A 255 -22.29 -0.77 -15.73
C GLY A 255 -21.27 0.01 -16.54
N ASN A 256 -21.16 1.30 -16.29
CA ASN A 256 -20.15 2.16 -16.90
C ASN A 256 -18.78 1.84 -16.26
N ILE A 257 -17.69 1.81 -17.03
CA ILE A 257 -16.36 1.47 -16.49
C ILE A 257 -15.35 2.57 -16.86
N GLY A 258 -14.56 3.01 -15.91
CA GLY A 258 -13.45 3.94 -16.17
C GLY A 258 -12.39 3.32 -17.07
N ILE A 259 -11.71 2.29 -16.56
CA ILE A 259 -10.66 1.56 -17.29
C ILE A 259 -10.89 0.05 -17.19
N LEU A 260 -10.92 -0.63 -18.33
CA LEU A 260 -11.06 -2.08 -18.42
C LEU A 260 -9.88 -2.70 -19.18
N ALA A 261 -9.06 -3.50 -18.50
CA ALA A 261 -8.00 -4.30 -19.12
C ALA A 261 -8.33 -5.79 -19.03
N THR A 262 -8.30 -6.48 -20.17
CA THR A 262 -8.65 -7.91 -20.24
C THR A 262 -7.74 -8.64 -21.21
N SER A 263 -7.53 -9.94 -20.94
CA SER A 263 -6.99 -10.89 -21.90
C SER A 263 -7.77 -12.22 -21.80
N ASP A 264 -7.47 -13.23 -22.64
CA ASP A 264 -8.00 -14.57 -22.44
C ASP A 264 -7.06 -15.45 -21.61
N ASN A 265 -7.63 -16.53 -21.08
CA ASN A 265 -6.86 -17.54 -20.38
C ASN A 265 -6.08 -18.48 -21.31
N SER A 266 -6.19 -18.34 -22.63
CA SER A 266 -5.67 -19.31 -23.60
C SER A 266 -4.16 -19.19 -23.85
N SER A 267 -3.56 -18.06 -23.46
CA SER A 267 -2.14 -17.75 -23.71
C SER A 267 -1.32 -17.52 -22.42
N PRO A 268 -1.11 -18.56 -21.58
CA PRO A 268 -0.55 -18.45 -20.23
C PRO A 268 0.87 -17.90 -20.09
N ASN A 269 1.62 -17.76 -21.18
CA ASN A 269 3.04 -17.38 -21.17
C ASN A 269 3.30 -15.95 -21.66
N LEU A 270 2.24 -15.17 -21.87
CA LEU A 270 2.29 -13.87 -22.51
C LEU A 270 1.94 -12.80 -21.48
N GLU A 271 2.94 -12.29 -20.77
CA GLU A 271 2.75 -11.18 -19.82
C GLU A 271 2.18 -9.95 -20.55
N ARG A 272 1.11 -9.38 -19.99
CA ARG A 272 0.47 -8.15 -20.46
C ARG A 272 0.51 -7.14 -19.32
N ASN A 273 0.88 -5.91 -19.61
CA ASN A 273 1.12 -4.89 -18.60
C ASN A 273 0.12 -3.74 -18.76
N LEU A 274 -0.67 -3.52 -17.72
CA LEU A 274 -1.44 -2.30 -17.53
C LEU A 274 -0.75 -1.46 -16.46
N GLN A 275 -0.31 -0.26 -16.84
CA GLN A 275 0.11 0.76 -15.89
C GLN A 275 -0.91 1.90 -15.89
N VAL A 276 -1.54 2.15 -14.74
CA VAL A 276 -2.44 3.29 -14.55
C VAL A 276 -1.83 4.22 -13.52
N GLY A 277 -1.40 5.37 -13.99
CA GLY A 277 -0.79 6.40 -13.15
C GLY A 277 0.73 6.34 -13.05
N LEU A 278 1.27 7.20 -12.17
CA LEU A 278 2.68 7.27 -11.80
C LEU A 278 2.80 7.60 -10.33
N SER A 279 3.91 7.19 -9.73
CA SER A 279 4.32 7.71 -8.43
C SER A 279 4.47 9.24 -8.54
N VAL A 280 3.61 9.96 -7.83
CA VAL A 280 3.69 11.42 -7.69
C VAL A 280 3.88 11.77 -6.22
N THR A 281 4.76 12.74 -5.97
CA THR A 281 5.04 13.22 -4.61
C THR A 281 4.25 14.48 -4.32
N GLY A 282 3.41 14.46 -3.29
CA GLY A 282 2.67 15.65 -2.81
C GLY A 282 1.21 15.34 -2.47
N ALA A 283 0.75 15.78 -1.31
CA ALA A 283 -0.64 15.58 -0.86
C ALA A 283 -1.63 16.23 -1.83
N GLY A 284 -2.65 15.48 -2.25
CA GLY A 284 -3.71 15.97 -3.14
C GLY A 284 -3.36 16.00 -4.63
N VAL A 285 -2.17 15.50 -5.02
CA VAL A 285 -1.77 15.35 -6.42
C VAL A 285 -2.08 13.92 -6.85
N TYR A 286 -2.85 13.78 -7.93
CA TYR A 286 -3.16 12.47 -8.52
C TYR A 286 -2.64 12.44 -9.95
N ASN A 287 -2.40 11.26 -10.50
CA ASN A 287 -2.05 11.12 -11.90
C ASN A 287 -3.28 11.02 -12.79
N ASN A 288 -4.34 10.35 -12.32
CA ASN A 288 -5.63 10.29 -13.01
C ASN A 288 -6.77 10.59 -12.04
N LEU A 289 -7.86 11.15 -12.57
CA LEU A 289 -9.14 11.30 -11.88
C LEU A 289 -10.18 10.45 -12.59
N ILE A 290 -10.75 9.47 -11.89
CA ILE A 290 -11.84 8.64 -12.39
C ILE A 290 -13.05 8.95 -11.51
N ASP A 291 -14.03 9.66 -12.05
CA ASP A 291 -15.22 10.07 -11.31
C ASP A 291 -16.51 9.65 -12.03
N ASN A 292 -17.59 9.53 -11.26
CA ASN A 292 -18.92 9.41 -11.87
C ASN A 292 -19.84 10.49 -11.28
N VAL A 293 -20.65 11.10 -12.16
CA VAL A 293 -21.51 12.25 -11.84
C VAL A 293 -23.00 11.87 -11.95
N VAL A 294 -23.33 10.66 -12.41
CA VAL A 294 -24.72 10.19 -12.64
C VAL A 294 -25.13 9.03 -11.73
N THR A 295 -26.37 8.54 -11.85
CA THR A 295 -26.98 7.65 -10.86
C THR A 295 -26.70 6.15 -11.01
N ASP A 296 -25.88 5.74 -11.98
CA ASP A 296 -25.75 4.33 -12.36
C ASP A 296 -24.47 3.67 -11.83
N ASP A 297 -24.53 2.34 -11.69
CA ASP A 297 -23.42 1.47 -11.34
C ASP A 297 -22.20 1.77 -12.20
N PHE A 298 -21.18 2.37 -11.57
CA PHE A 298 -19.89 2.63 -12.18
C PHE A 298 -18.78 1.88 -11.48
N ASP A 299 -17.87 1.32 -12.26
CA ASP A 299 -16.66 0.69 -11.78
C ASP A 299 -15.43 1.52 -12.17
N GLY A 300 -14.50 1.69 -11.24
CA GLY A 300 -13.29 2.48 -11.47
C GLY A 300 -12.33 1.80 -12.44
N ILE A 301 -11.49 0.90 -11.92
CA ILE A 301 -10.46 0.19 -12.68
C ILE A 301 -10.68 -1.31 -12.55
N ILE A 302 -10.75 -2.01 -13.68
CA ILE A 302 -10.86 -3.46 -13.74
C ILE A 302 -9.71 -4.01 -14.58
N ALA A 303 -8.92 -4.90 -14.02
CA ALA A 303 -7.97 -5.71 -14.77
C ALA A 303 -8.28 -7.19 -14.53
N ALA A 304 -8.40 -7.96 -15.60
CA ALA A 304 -8.78 -9.36 -15.51
C ALA A 304 -7.96 -10.25 -16.45
N SER A 305 -7.83 -11.52 -16.05
CA SER A 305 -7.20 -12.60 -16.83
C SER A 305 -5.76 -12.29 -17.21
N GLN A 306 -4.80 -12.60 -16.34
CA GLN A 306 -3.35 -12.58 -16.64
C GLN A 306 -2.76 -11.21 -17.03
N VAL A 307 -3.40 -10.11 -16.66
CA VAL A 307 -2.87 -8.75 -16.86
C VAL A 307 -2.11 -8.33 -15.61
N ASN A 308 -0.80 -8.11 -15.74
CA ASN A 308 0.05 -7.52 -14.71
C ASN A 308 -0.34 -6.06 -14.54
N THR A 309 -0.45 -5.61 -13.29
CA THR A 309 -0.98 -4.28 -13.00
C THR A 309 -0.10 -3.49 -12.05
N ILE A 310 0.17 -2.26 -12.45
CA ILE A 310 0.76 -1.23 -11.61
C ILE A 310 -0.23 -0.05 -11.57
N ILE A 311 -0.88 0.17 -10.43
CA ILE A 311 -1.90 1.21 -10.25
C ILE A 311 -1.44 2.18 -9.18
N LEU A 312 -1.02 3.38 -9.61
CA LEU A 312 -0.32 4.35 -8.77
C LEU A 312 -1.01 5.71 -8.76
N SER A 313 -1.24 6.26 -7.57
CA SER A 313 -1.62 7.66 -7.38
C SER A 313 -2.85 8.11 -8.16
N ASN A 314 -3.89 7.28 -8.24
CA ASN A 314 -5.15 7.64 -8.89
C ASN A 314 -6.17 8.14 -7.85
N ASN A 315 -7.06 9.04 -8.27
CA ASN A 315 -8.25 9.41 -7.50
C ASN A 315 -9.48 8.81 -8.17
N ILE A 316 -10.13 7.86 -7.49
CA ILE A 316 -11.32 7.15 -7.95
C ILE A 316 -12.46 7.54 -7.02
N ASN A 317 -13.38 8.38 -7.50
CA ASN A 317 -14.39 9.00 -6.66
C ASN A 317 -15.82 8.68 -7.11
N GLY A 318 -16.60 8.11 -6.20
CA GLY A 318 -17.99 7.73 -6.41
C GLY A 318 -19.06 8.73 -6.04
N GLY A 319 -18.75 9.92 -5.53
CA GLY A 319 -19.77 10.91 -5.16
C GLY A 319 -20.92 10.34 -4.28
N ILE A 320 -21.92 11.16 -3.98
CA ILE A 320 -23.09 10.71 -3.20
C ILE A 320 -24.35 11.28 -3.84
N LEU A 321 -25.30 10.40 -4.16
CA LEU A 321 -26.60 10.82 -4.66
C LEU A 321 -27.46 11.37 -3.52
N SER A 322 -28.41 12.26 -3.86
CA SER A 322 -29.46 12.68 -2.94
C SER A 322 -30.28 11.46 -2.51
N GLY A 323 -30.05 10.96 -1.30
CA GLY A 323 -30.63 9.71 -0.79
C GLY A 323 -29.62 8.74 -0.18
N GLY A 324 -28.31 8.99 -0.31
CA GLY A 324 -27.25 8.20 0.34
C GLY A 324 -26.75 7.00 -0.46
N ASN A 325 -27.22 6.83 -1.71
CA ASN A 325 -26.66 5.83 -2.62
C ASN A 325 -25.34 6.33 -3.20
N TYR A 326 -24.36 5.43 -3.25
CA TYR A 326 -23.05 5.65 -3.84
C TYR A 326 -23.12 5.42 -5.34
N ILE A 327 -22.41 6.25 -6.13
CA ILE A 327 -22.40 6.10 -7.59
C ILE A 327 -21.33 5.09 -8.02
N LEU A 328 -20.19 5.06 -7.33
CA LEU A 328 -19.18 4.05 -7.55
C LEU A 328 -19.64 2.76 -6.88
N ARG A 329 -19.81 1.70 -7.67
CA ARG A 329 -20.08 0.38 -7.10
C ARG A 329 -18.79 -0.22 -6.57
N ARG A 330 -17.71 -0.21 -7.37
CA ARG A 330 -16.42 -0.84 -7.06
C ARG A 330 -15.25 0.03 -7.52
N GLY A 331 -14.26 0.22 -6.67
CA GLY A 331 -13.05 0.99 -6.98
C GLY A 331 -12.10 0.25 -7.93
N ILE A 332 -11.13 -0.48 -7.37
CA ILE A 332 -10.12 -1.25 -8.12
C ILE A 332 -10.42 -2.75 -8.02
N GLN A 333 -10.42 -3.44 -9.16
CA GLN A 333 -10.67 -4.88 -9.24
C GLN A 333 -9.57 -5.60 -10.05
N LEU A 334 -8.89 -6.56 -9.43
CA LEU A 334 -7.95 -7.48 -10.09
C LEU A 334 -8.51 -8.90 -10.06
N LEU A 335 -8.86 -9.46 -11.22
CA LEU A 335 -9.57 -10.74 -11.34
C LEU A 335 -8.71 -11.78 -12.07
N PHE A 336 -8.44 -12.91 -11.42
CA PHE A 336 -7.56 -13.97 -11.93
C PHE A 336 -6.15 -13.48 -12.33
N PRO A 337 -5.44 -12.71 -11.48
CA PRO A 337 -4.08 -12.32 -11.76
C PRO A 337 -3.10 -13.51 -11.71
N LYS A 338 -2.09 -13.49 -12.59
CA LYS A 338 -0.95 -14.43 -12.61
C LYS A 338 0.39 -13.72 -12.32
N SER A 339 0.34 -12.40 -12.22
CA SER A 339 1.41 -11.41 -12.09
C SER A 339 1.94 -11.17 -10.67
N SER A 340 3.02 -10.40 -10.56
CA SER A 340 3.13 -9.44 -9.46
C SER A 340 2.27 -8.21 -9.75
N HIS A 341 1.70 -7.64 -8.70
CA HIS A 341 0.76 -6.51 -8.77
C HIS A 341 1.09 -5.50 -7.68
N THR A 342 1.08 -4.22 -8.05
CA THR A 342 1.26 -3.12 -7.11
C THR A 342 0.09 -2.16 -7.22
N VAL A 343 -0.57 -1.89 -6.10
CA VAL A 343 -1.65 -0.90 -5.97
C VAL A 343 -1.26 0.05 -4.85
N SER A 344 -0.75 1.23 -5.19
CA SER A 344 -0.27 2.15 -4.16
C SER A 344 -0.61 3.61 -4.35
N ASN A 345 -0.70 4.33 -3.23
CA ASN A 345 -0.96 5.77 -3.17
C ASN A 345 -2.28 6.21 -3.83
N ASN A 346 -3.26 5.31 -3.98
CA ASN A 346 -4.54 5.65 -4.59
C ASN A 346 -5.52 6.23 -3.55
N TRP A 347 -6.32 7.21 -3.95
CA TRP A 347 -7.49 7.67 -3.19
C TRP A 347 -8.74 7.07 -3.82
N ILE A 348 -9.45 6.23 -3.07
CA ILE A 348 -10.71 5.63 -3.49
C ILE A 348 -11.80 6.11 -2.53
N SER A 349 -12.83 6.78 -3.03
CA SER A 349 -13.89 7.31 -2.18
C SER A 349 -15.29 6.94 -2.62
N ASP A 350 -16.18 6.82 -1.64
CA ASP A 350 -17.64 6.78 -1.84
C ASP A 350 -18.09 5.61 -2.74
N PHE A 351 -17.70 4.39 -2.37
CA PHE A 351 -18.08 3.15 -3.04
C PHE A 351 -19.17 2.36 -2.29
N ASP A 352 -19.88 1.50 -3.02
CA ASP A 352 -20.94 0.64 -2.45
C ASP A 352 -20.42 -0.72 -1.96
N ALA A 353 -19.53 -1.38 -2.74
CA ALA A 353 -19.16 -2.78 -2.50
C ALA A 353 -17.71 -2.98 -2.04
N PHE A 354 -16.74 -2.48 -2.81
CA PHE A 354 -15.31 -2.67 -2.51
C PHE A 354 -14.48 -1.46 -2.92
N GLY A 355 -13.55 -1.05 -2.05
CA GLY A 355 -12.51 -0.09 -2.42
C GLY A 355 -11.50 -0.76 -3.35
N ILE A 356 -10.84 -1.81 -2.86
CA ILE A 356 -9.93 -2.67 -3.62
C ILE A 356 -10.39 -4.12 -3.48
N ARG A 357 -10.49 -4.84 -4.61
CA ARG A 357 -10.83 -6.25 -4.65
C ARG A 357 -9.84 -7.02 -5.53
N MET A 358 -9.33 -8.13 -5.01
CA MET A 358 -8.50 -9.06 -5.75
C MET A 358 -9.01 -10.49 -5.57
N VAL A 359 -9.13 -11.23 -6.67
CA VAL A 359 -9.72 -12.57 -6.67
C VAL A 359 -8.87 -13.55 -7.45
N ASP A 360 -8.64 -14.73 -6.88
CA ASP A 360 -7.97 -15.87 -7.52
C ASP A 360 -6.59 -15.54 -8.07
N ILE A 361 -5.75 -14.97 -7.20
CA ILE A 361 -4.35 -14.67 -7.47
C ILE A 361 -3.53 -15.96 -7.37
N THR A 362 -2.91 -16.35 -8.47
CA THR A 362 -2.29 -17.68 -8.58
C THR A 362 -0.79 -17.71 -8.26
N THR A 363 -0.05 -16.68 -8.65
CA THR A 363 1.42 -16.60 -8.55
C THR A 363 1.86 -15.15 -8.39
N GLY A 364 3.11 -14.91 -7.98
CA GLY A 364 3.70 -13.57 -7.88
C GLY A 364 3.61 -12.96 -6.48
N THR A 365 3.80 -11.64 -6.39
CA THR A 365 3.67 -10.83 -5.17
C THR A 365 2.58 -9.78 -5.36
N THR A 366 1.79 -9.53 -4.33
CA THR A 366 0.79 -8.45 -4.33
C THR A 366 1.15 -7.44 -3.26
N GLU A 367 1.31 -6.18 -3.65
CA GLU A 367 1.60 -5.05 -2.77
C GLU A 367 0.43 -4.06 -2.82
N ILE A 368 -0.22 -3.83 -1.68
CA ILE A 368 -1.31 -2.86 -1.51
C ILE A 368 -0.88 -1.86 -0.45
N GLU A 369 -0.37 -0.71 -0.90
CA GLU A 369 0.38 0.19 -0.02
C GLU A 369 -0.11 1.63 -0.04
N ASN A 370 -0.18 2.27 1.14
CA ASN A 370 -0.39 3.72 1.23
C ASN A 370 -1.66 4.23 0.52
N ASN A 371 -2.70 3.40 0.39
CA ASN A 371 -3.97 3.81 -0.22
C ASN A 371 -4.87 4.46 0.82
N MET A 372 -5.62 5.48 0.40
CA MET A 372 -6.68 6.10 1.19
C MET A 372 -8.04 5.67 0.65
N ILE A 373 -8.75 4.84 1.40
CA ILE A 373 -10.01 4.21 1.02
C ILE A 373 -11.10 4.69 1.97
N THR A 374 -11.92 5.64 1.54
CA THR A 374 -12.83 6.34 2.46
C THR A 374 -14.26 6.35 1.96
N ARG A 375 -15.21 6.42 2.88
CA ARG A 375 -16.62 6.70 2.57
C ARG A 375 -17.06 7.92 3.33
N SER A 376 -17.95 8.69 2.74
CA SER A 376 -18.57 9.83 3.43
C SER A 376 -19.37 9.40 4.65
N ASN A 377 -20.12 8.29 4.53
CA ASN A 377 -20.98 7.75 5.58
C ASN A 377 -20.75 6.25 5.81
N PHE A 378 -21.04 5.79 7.03
CA PHE A 378 -21.13 4.36 7.31
C PHE A 378 -22.28 3.70 6.52
N PRO A 379 -22.15 2.41 6.15
CA PRO A 379 -23.17 1.71 5.38
C PRO A 379 -24.48 1.59 6.18
N SER A 380 -25.57 2.12 5.63
CA SER A 380 -26.92 2.05 6.23
C SER A 380 -27.86 1.18 5.39
N GLY A 381 -27.51 -0.10 5.23
CA GLY A 381 -28.21 -1.08 4.39
C GLY A 381 -27.64 -1.17 2.96
N GLY A 382 -27.65 -2.36 2.36
CA GLY A 382 -27.03 -2.64 1.04
C GLY A 382 -26.07 -3.84 1.05
N GLU A 383 -25.19 -3.92 0.04
CA GLU A 383 -24.01 -4.81 0.04
C GLU A 383 -23.09 -4.44 1.22
N SER A 384 -22.32 -5.41 1.72
CA SER A 384 -21.38 -5.21 2.83
C SER A 384 -20.07 -4.62 2.32
N PRO A 385 -19.77 -3.31 2.51
CA PRO A 385 -18.61 -2.71 1.88
C PRO A 385 -17.32 -3.17 2.55
N TYR A 386 -16.37 -3.60 1.72
CA TYR A 386 -15.00 -3.90 2.12
C TYR A 386 -14.06 -2.77 1.70
N GLY A 387 -13.14 -2.37 2.57
CA GLY A 387 -12.05 -1.48 2.18
C GLY A 387 -11.13 -2.19 1.18
N ILE A 388 -10.49 -3.25 1.64
CA ILE A 388 -9.62 -4.13 0.85
C ILE A 388 -10.12 -5.57 0.99
N SER A 389 -10.30 -6.26 -0.13
CA SER A 389 -10.67 -7.68 -0.17
C SER A 389 -9.70 -8.43 -1.08
N VAL A 390 -8.95 -9.36 -0.52
CA VAL A 390 -8.02 -10.24 -1.25
C VAL A 390 -8.43 -11.68 -0.94
N ASN A 391 -9.00 -12.38 -1.93
CA ASN A 391 -9.62 -13.67 -1.69
C ASN A 391 -9.38 -14.64 -2.85
N ASN A 392 -8.79 -15.79 -2.53
CA ASN A 392 -8.69 -16.91 -3.46
C ASN A 392 -9.77 -17.95 -3.19
N ALA A 393 -10.36 -18.55 -4.22
CA ALA A 393 -11.31 -19.66 -4.11
C ALA A 393 -10.67 -20.92 -3.52
N THR A 394 -9.35 -21.09 -3.72
CA THR A 394 -8.56 -22.20 -3.18
C THR A 394 -7.27 -21.70 -2.53
N PRO A 395 -6.80 -22.33 -1.42
CA PRO A 395 -5.52 -22.01 -0.82
C PRO A 395 -4.37 -22.06 -1.83
N THR A 396 -3.55 -21.01 -1.84
CA THR A 396 -2.34 -20.94 -2.67
C THR A 396 -1.10 -21.09 -1.80
N SER A 397 -0.10 -21.85 -2.26
CA SER A 397 1.10 -22.17 -1.47
C SER A 397 2.31 -21.28 -1.79
N SER A 398 2.15 -20.28 -2.65
CA SER A 398 3.28 -19.52 -3.22
C SER A 398 3.00 -18.06 -3.51
N HIS A 399 1.86 -17.51 -3.11
CA HIS A 399 1.51 -16.12 -3.38
C HIS A 399 1.60 -15.27 -2.12
N ALA A 400 2.58 -14.38 -2.08
CA ALA A 400 2.76 -13.45 -0.97
C ALA A 400 1.93 -12.18 -1.19
N VAL A 401 1.27 -11.73 -0.12
CA VAL A 401 0.40 -10.54 -0.13
C VAL A 401 0.86 -9.61 1.00
N THR A 402 1.19 -8.37 0.67
CA THR A 402 1.51 -7.32 1.64
C THR A 402 0.47 -6.21 1.55
N ILE A 403 -0.17 -5.88 2.68
CA ILE A 403 -1.15 -4.82 2.83
C ILE A 403 -0.64 -3.87 3.90
N GLU A 404 -0.05 -2.75 3.49
CA GLU A 404 0.72 -1.88 4.39
C GLU A 404 0.36 -0.39 4.28
N GLY A 405 0.31 0.31 5.43
CA GLY A 405 0.23 1.76 5.45
C GLY A 405 -1.07 2.35 4.88
N ASN A 406 -2.13 1.54 4.74
CA ASN A 406 -3.39 2.01 4.17
C ASN A 406 -4.26 2.71 5.23
N THR A 407 -4.95 3.76 4.82
CA THR A 407 -6.00 4.41 5.61
C THR A 407 -7.36 4.00 5.07
N ILE A 408 -8.15 3.29 5.86
CA ILE A 408 -9.47 2.76 5.46
C ILE A 408 -10.53 3.32 6.40
N GLU A 409 -11.52 4.04 5.87
CA GLU A 409 -12.52 4.69 6.71
C GLU A 409 -13.96 4.38 6.31
N LYS A 410 -14.79 4.19 7.34
CA LYS A 410 -16.25 4.10 7.24
C LYS A 410 -16.78 2.95 6.37
N VAL A 411 -16.08 1.82 6.46
CA VAL A 411 -16.46 0.56 5.81
C VAL A 411 -17.08 -0.41 6.82
N GLN A 412 -17.64 -1.53 6.34
CA GLN A 412 -18.09 -2.59 7.24
C GLN A 412 -16.93 -3.53 7.61
N THR A 413 -16.12 -3.91 6.62
CA THR A 413 -14.90 -4.68 6.82
C THR A 413 -13.71 -3.89 6.30
N GLY A 414 -12.72 -3.59 7.15
CA GLY A 414 -11.50 -2.89 6.74
C GLY A 414 -10.73 -3.71 5.70
N ILE A 415 -10.16 -4.82 6.16
CA ILE A 415 -9.39 -5.76 5.34
C ILE A 415 -10.01 -7.15 5.45
N PHE A 416 -10.26 -7.80 4.30
CA PHE A 416 -10.62 -9.20 4.21
C PHE A 416 -9.57 -9.97 3.42
N LEU A 417 -8.95 -10.98 4.03
CA LEU A 417 -7.91 -11.81 3.44
C LEU A 417 -8.25 -13.30 3.57
N ARG A 418 -8.32 -14.03 2.46
CA ARG A 418 -8.64 -15.47 2.48
C ARG A 418 -7.80 -16.32 1.54
N ASN A 419 -7.35 -17.48 2.02
CA ASN A 419 -6.71 -18.54 1.21
C ASN A 419 -5.30 -18.18 0.66
N HIS A 420 -4.49 -17.48 1.44
CA HIS A 420 -3.13 -17.06 1.10
C HIS A 420 -2.04 -17.68 2.00
N SER A 421 -0.81 -17.69 1.50
CA SER A 421 0.39 -18.13 2.24
C SER A 421 1.40 -16.98 2.30
N ASN A 422 2.00 -16.71 3.46
CA ASN A 422 2.92 -15.59 3.66
C ASN A 422 2.24 -14.25 3.34
N ALA A 423 1.28 -13.89 4.19
CA ALA A 423 0.55 -12.64 4.05
C ALA A 423 0.85 -11.72 5.22
N ASP A 424 0.89 -10.43 4.94
CA ASP A 424 1.23 -9.38 5.88
C ASP A 424 0.14 -8.30 5.83
N ILE A 425 -0.42 -8.00 7.00
CA ILE A 425 -1.33 -6.87 7.23
C ILE A 425 -0.67 -5.99 8.28
N GLN A 426 -0.03 -4.90 7.86
CA GLN A 426 0.71 -4.05 8.82
C GLN A 426 0.55 -2.54 8.66
N ALA A 427 0.72 -1.82 9.77
CA ALA A 427 0.73 -0.35 9.78
C ALA A 427 -0.52 0.30 9.14
N ASN A 428 -1.67 -0.37 9.13
CA ASN A 428 -2.91 0.16 8.55
C ASN A 428 -3.72 0.92 9.61
N ASN A 429 -4.37 2.00 9.21
CA ASN A 429 -5.30 2.76 10.04
C ASN A 429 -6.73 2.56 9.54
N MET A 430 -7.59 1.94 10.35
CA MET A 430 -8.90 1.47 9.94
C MET A 430 -10.01 1.97 10.87
N THR A 431 -11.03 2.61 10.31
CA THR A 431 -12.32 2.84 10.97
C THR A 431 -13.43 2.04 10.31
N TYR A 432 -14.17 1.26 11.10
CA TYR A 432 -15.17 0.33 10.58
C TYR A 432 -16.45 0.33 11.43
N SER A 433 -17.54 -0.20 10.87
CA SER A 433 -18.82 -0.28 11.57
C SER A 433 -19.59 -1.56 11.33
N LYS A 434 -20.67 -1.72 12.09
CA LYS A 434 -21.67 -2.74 11.83
C LYS A 434 -22.40 -2.39 10.53
N GLY A 435 -22.22 -3.20 9.50
CA GLY A 435 -23.01 -3.06 8.29
C GLY A 435 -24.40 -3.65 8.45
N GLY A 436 -25.43 -2.86 8.10
CA GLY A 436 -26.84 -3.26 8.02
C GLY A 436 -27.45 -3.97 9.26
N PRO A 437 -28.75 -4.31 9.19
CA PRO A 437 -29.41 -5.07 10.26
C PRO A 437 -28.90 -6.51 10.28
N GLY A 438 -27.99 -6.84 11.20
CA GLY A 438 -27.54 -8.20 11.48
C GLY A 438 -26.16 -8.58 10.95
N GLY A 439 -25.47 -7.68 10.22
CA GLY A 439 -24.08 -7.91 9.82
C GLY A 439 -23.11 -7.82 11.00
N THR A 440 -21.93 -8.40 10.82
CA THR A 440 -20.75 -8.22 11.68
C THR A 440 -19.80 -7.24 11.00
N GLY A 441 -19.31 -6.25 11.75
CA GLY A 441 -18.25 -5.36 11.30
C GLY A 441 -16.89 -5.90 11.72
N HIS A 442 -15.89 -5.83 10.83
CA HIS A 442 -14.53 -6.27 11.11
C HIS A 442 -13.52 -5.16 10.80
N GLY A 443 -12.53 -4.96 11.66
CA GLY A 443 -11.34 -4.21 11.27
C GLY A 443 -10.53 -5.02 10.26
N ALA A 444 -10.00 -6.15 10.69
CA ALA A 444 -9.37 -7.16 9.84
C ALA A 444 -10.05 -8.53 10.00
N LEU A 445 -10.33 -9.19 8.88
CA LEU A 445 -10.85 -10.55 8.83
C LEU A 445 -9.91 -11.42 7.98
N ALA A 446 -9.30 -12.43 8.59
CA ALA A 446 -8.41 -13.36 7.93
C ALA A 446 -8.93 -14.80 8.07
N GLU A 447 -9.00 -15.52 6.95
CA GLU A 447 -9.54 -16.88 6.92
C GLU A 447 -8.65 -17.83 6.10
N ASN A 448 -8.28 -18.96 6.69
CA ASN A 448 -7.51 -20.03 6.03
C ASN A 448 -6.21 -19.53 5.39
N ASN A 449 -5.45 -18.72 6.13
CA ASN A 449 -4.14 -18.21 5.71
C ASN A 449 -3.02 -18.88 6.49
N SER A 450 -1.87 -19.14 5.87
CA SER A 450 -0.70 -19.73 6.54
C SER A 450 0.47 -18.75 6.58
N GLY A 451 1.18 -18.66 7.70
CA GLY A 451 2.26 -17.68 7.87
C GLY A 451 1.75 -16.24 7.74
N LEU A 452 0.65 -15.94 8.43
CA LEU A 452 0.01 -14.64 8.44
C LEU A 452 0.65 -13.77 9.54
N TYR A 453 1.12 -12.58 9.19
CA TYR A 453 1.51 -11.53 10.14
C TYR A 453 0.43 -10.43 10.13
N ILE A 454 -0.01 -10.02 11.32
CA ILE A 454 -0.89 -8.87 11.50
C ILE A 454 -0.25 -7.97 12.55
N GLY A 455 0.34 -6.84 12.14
CA GLY A 455 1.04 -5.99 13.11
C GLY A 455 0.93 -4.49 12.95
N ASP A 456 1.09 -3.75 14.05
CA ASP A 456 1.14 -2.29 14.07
C ASP A 456 -0.10 -1.59 13.46
N ASN A 457 -1.25 -2.27 13.45
CA ASN A 457 -2.48 -1.69 12.89
C ASN A 457 -3.26 -0.92 13.97
N TYR A 458 -3.86 0.20 13.57
CA TYR A 458 -4.86 0.93 14.37
C TYR A 458 -6.26 0.56 13.89
N LEU A 459 -7.08 -0.05 14.74
CA LEU A 459 -8.43 -0.51 14.41
C LEU A 459 -9.46 0.11 15.37
N GLU A 460 -10.32 0.98 14.84
CA GLU A 460 -11.36 1.66 15.61
C GLU A 460 -12.75 1.34 15.05
N SER A 461 -13.68 0.97 15.93
CA SER A 461 -15.08 0.79 15.53
C SER A 461 -15.94 1.99 15.94
N ASP A 462 -17.00 2.26 15.18
CA ASP A 462 -17.97 3.36 15.42
C ASP A 462 -18.92 3.15 16.61
N CYS A 463 -18.49 2.38 17.61
CA CYS A 463 -19.33 1.97 18.70
C CYS A 463 -19.52 3.08 19.74
N SER A 464 -20.74 3.37 20.19
CA SER A 464 -20.95 4.24 21.37
C SER A 464 -21.42 3.48 22.60
N THR A 465 -21.99 2.28 22.40
CA THR A 465 -22.44 1.33 23.44
C THR A 465 -22.36 -0.09 22.87
N CYS A 466 -21.31 -0.86 23.19
CA CYS A 466 -20.92 -2.09 22.45
C CYS A 466 -21.78 -3.33 22.77
N SER A 467 -23.01 -3.28 22.28
CA SER A 467 -24.02 -4.35 22.39
C SER A 467 -24.07 -5.31 21.19
N VAL A 468 -23.27 -5.11 20.14
CA VAL A 468 -23.41 -5.81 18.84
C VAL A 468 -22.08 -6.15 18.15
N ASN A 469 -22.04 -7.32 17.49
CA ASN A 469 -20.99 -7.92 16.64
C ASN A 469 -20.08 -6.95 15.86
N ARG A 470 -19.15 -6.29 16.55
CA ARG A 470 -18.05 -5.52 15.95
C ARG A 470 -16.75 -6.10 16.47
N ILE A 471 -15.97 -6.69 15.58
CA ILE A 471 -14.75 -7.42 15.92
C ILE A 471 -13.58 -6.61 15.37
N GLY A 472 -12.56 -6.34 16.17
CA GLY A 472 -11.35 -5.66 15.69
C GLY A 472 -10.63 -6.53 14.68
N MET A 473 -10.14 -7.67 15.13
CA MET A 473 -9.48 -8.66 14.31
C MET A 473 -10.16 -10.02 14.45
N GLN A 474 -10.40 -10.72 13.35
CA GLN A 474 -10.84 -12.10 13.39
C GLN A 474 -9.92 -12.97 12.54
N VAL A 475 -9.39 -14.03 13.15
CA VAL A 475 -8.55 -15.03 12.49
C VAL A 475 -9.21 -16.40 12.60
N THR A 476 -9.52 -17.01 11.46
CA THR A 476 -10.18 -18.33 11.39
C THR A 476 -9.31 -19.28 10.58
N ASP A 477 -9.00 -20.46 11.10
CA ASP A 477 -8.19 -21.49 10.40
C ASP A 477 -6.83 -20.96 9.89
N CYS A 478 -6.20 -20.04 10.62
CA CYS A 478 -4.91 -19.46 10.23
C CYS A 478 -3.75 -20.04 11.04
N PRO A 479 -3.12 -21.16 10.61
CA PRO A 479 -2.01 -21.75 11.34
C PRO A 479 -0.75 -20.88 11.27
N GLY A 480 -0.07 -20.75 12.42
CA GLY A 480 1.17 -19.96 12.52
C GLY A 480 0.95 -18.46 12.36
N VAL A 481 -0.22 -17.96 12.76
CA VAL A 481 -0.52 -16.52 12.74
C VAL A 481 0.28 -15.78 13.81
N ASP A 482 0.86 -14.64 13.48
CA ASP A 482 1.54 -13.75 14.42
C ASP A 482 0.82 -12.41 14.46
N ILE A 483 0.41 -11.98 15.66
CA ILE A 483 -0.38 -10.77 15.89
C ILE A 483 0.41 -9.85 16.83
N HIS A 484 0.96 -8.75 16.32
CA HIS A 484 1.96 -7.97 17.03
C HIS A 484 1.65 -6.46 17.08
N GLY A 485 1.74 -5.80 18.23
CA GLY A 485 1.77 -4.31 18.25
C GLY A 485 0.49 -3.61 17.76
N ASN A 486 -0.65 -4.30 17.67
CA ASN A 486 -1.88 -3.69 17.17
C ASN A 486 -2.59 -2.86 18.26
N TYR A 487 -3.20 -1.75 17.88
CA TYR A 487 -4.03 -0.90 18.73
C TYR A 487 -5.51 -1.05 18.35
N LEU A 488 -6.32 -1.55 19.29
CA LEU A 488 -7.73 -1.83 19.07
C LEU A 488 -8.58 -0.96 19.98
N TYR A 489 -9.44 -0.12 19.39
CA TYR A 489 -10.26 0.84 20.11
C TYR A 489 -11.75 0.61 19.89
N ASN A 490 -12.52 0.62 20.99
CA ASN A 490 -13.96 0.77 20.97
C ASN A 490 -14.69 -0.32 20.17
N THR A 491 -14.29 -1.57 20.42
CA THR A 491 -14.80 -2.77 19.73
C THR A 491 -15.65 -3.63 20.67
N THR A 492 -16.44 -4.56 20.12
CA THR A 492 -17.14 -5.54 20.97
C THR A 492 -16.22 -6.70 21.35
N VAL A 493 -15.46 -7.21 20.39
CA VAL A 493 -14.38 -8.15 20.62
C VAL A 493 -13.14 -7.56 19.96
N GLY A 494 -12.06 -7.36 20.72
CA GLY A 494 -10.80 -6.88 20.17
C GLY A 494 -10.28 -7.87 19.14
N THR A 495 -9.88 -9.05 19.59
CA THR A 495 -9.42 -10.12 18.69
C THR A 495 -10.22 -11.40 18.91
N MET A 496 -10.73 -11.97 17.84
CA MET A 496 -11.39 -13.27 17.83
C MET A 496 -10.51 -14.31 17.12
N ILE A 497 -10.17 -15.37 17.83
CA ILE A 497 -9.43 -16.51 17.28
C ILE A 497 -10.40 -17.68 17.23
N SER A 498 -10.54 -18.28 16.05
CA SER A 498 -11.46 -19.40 15.87
C SER A 498 -10.91 -20.57 15.08
N ALA A 499 -11.52 -21.73 15.30
CA ALA A 499 -11.26 -22.98 14.60
C ALA A 499 -9.78 -23.42 14.70
N SER A 500 -9.19 -23.95 13.61
CA SER A 500 -7.85 -24.55 13.60
C SER A 500 -6.71 -23.52 13.48
N ALA A 501 -6.88 -22.31 14.03
CA ALA A 501 -5.82 -21.29 14.10
C ALA A 501 -4.74 -21.68 15.12
N VAL A 502 -3.98 -22.73 14.80
CA VAL A 502 -3.01 -23.39 15.68
C VAL A 502 -1.61 -22.77 15.56
N ASN A 503 -0.76 -22.88 16.59
CA ASN A 503 0.62 -22.34 16.61
C ASN A 503 0.71 -20.81 16.45
N GLY A 504 -0.29 -20.05 16.90
CA GLY A 504 -0.25 -18.60 16.77
C GLY A 504 0.47 -17.90 17.92
N ASN A 505 0.79 -16.64 17.71
CA ASN A 505 1.40 -15.75 18.69
C ASN A 505 0.65 -14.41 18.75
N MET A 506 0.57 -13.81 19.94
CA MET A 506 -0.01 -12.49 20.13
C MET A 506 0.78 -11.68 21.15
N ASN A 507 1.52 -10.66 20.68
CA ASN A 507 2.45 -9.88 21.51
C ASN A 507 2.21 -8.37 21.38
N CYS A 508 2.37 -7.64 22.48
CA CYS A 508 2.34 -6.18 22.52
C CYS A 508 1.05 -5.53 21.95
N ASN A 509 -0.09 -6.24 21.91
CA ASN A 509 -1.34 -5.65 21.40
C ASN A 509 -2.10 -4.92 22.51
N GLU A 510 -2.65 -3.76 22.20
CA GLU A 510 -3.41 -2.90 23.10
C GLU A 510 -4.91 -2.95 22.81
N PHE A 511 -5.72 -3.16 23.86
CA PHE A 511 -7.18 -3.20 23.77
C PHE A 511 -7.79 -2.13 24.66
N HIS A 512 -8.47 -1.17 24.03
CA HIS A 512 -9.07 -0.01 24.69
C HIS A 512 -10.56 0.04 24.42
N ASP A 513 -11.36 0.28 25.46
CA ASP A 513 -12.83 0.34 25.40
C ASP A 513 -13.48 -0.86 24.69
N CYS A 514 -12.85 -2.03 24.79
CA CYS A 514 -13.34 -3.27 24.24
C CYS A 514 -14.24 -3.99 25.26
N ARG A 515 -15.40 -4.51 24.84
CA ARG A 515 -16.24 -5.33 25.74
C ARG A 515 -15.58 -6.67 26.07
N VAL A 516 -14.85 -7.22 25.11
CA VAL A 516 -14.01 -8.41 25.24
C VAL A 516 -12.68 -8.08 24.58
N GLY A 517 -11.56 -8.31 25.27
CA GLY A 517 -10.24 -8.14 24.66
C GLY A 517 -9.99 -9.24 23.64
N VAL A 518 -9.93 -10.49 24.11
CA VAL A 518 -9.71 -11.66 23.27
C VAL A 518 -10.86 -12.67 23.44
N GLY A 519 -11.43 -13.11 22.32
CA GLY A 519 -12.44 -14.16 22.25
C GLY A 519 -11.89 -15.41 21.56
N LEU A 520 -12.18 -16.58 22.13
CA LEU A 520 -11.84 -17.88 21.54
C LEU A 520 -13.13 -18.61 21.16
N ASP A 521 -13.26 -19.02 19.90
CA ASP A 521 -14.46 -19.68 19.38
C ASP A 521 -14.13 -20.98 18.62
N ASP A 522 -14.83 -22.07 18.97
CA ASP A 522 -14.71 -23.37 18.29
C ASP A 522 -13.28 -23.92 18.13
N ILE A 523 -12.40 -23.70 19.13
CA ILE A 523 -11.06 -24.31 19.15
C ILE A 523 -11.22 -25.76 19.62
N ASP A 524 -10.93 -26.74 18.75
CA ASP A 524 -11.02 -28.16 19.08
C ASP A 524 -9.97 -28.54 20.14
N VAL A 525 -10.39 -28.45 21.40
CA VAL A 525 -9.61 -28.80 22.59
C VAL A 525 -9.11 -30.26 22.59
N SER A 526 -9.67 -31.15 21.78
CA SER A 526 -9.31 -32.58 21.77
C SER A 526 -8.02 -32.89 21.00
N VAL A 527 -7.58 -32.00 20.10
CA VAL A 527 -6.34 -32.16 19.29
C VAL A 527 -5.10 -31.67 20.05
N PHE A 528 -5.28 -30.86 21.09
CA PHE A 528 -4.19 -30.28 21.89
C PHE A 528 -4.06 -31.03 23.22
N GLY A 529 -3.16 -32.02 23.25
CA GLY A 529 -2.83 -32.77 24.48
C GLY A 529 -2.10 -31.92 25.52
N GLY A 530 -2.80 -31.00 26.17
CA GLY A 530 -2.27 -30.11 27.21
C GLY A 530 -2.23 -28.66 26.74
N PHE A 531 -3.31 -27.95 27.01
CA PHE A 531 -3.33 -26.49 27.01
C PHE A 531 -2.49 -25.97 28.19
N ASP A 532 -1.65 -24.95 27.95
CA ASP A 532 -1.24 -23.99 29.00
C ASP A 532 -2.37 -22.95 29.24
N PHE A 533 -3.64 -23.37 29.14
CA PHE A 533 -4.84 -22.61 29.55
C PHE A 533 -5.61 -23.29 30.70
N GLY A 534 -5.05 -24.35 31.29
CA GLY A 534 -5.71 -25.13 32.34
C GLY A 534 -6.71 -26.11 31.73
N VAL A 535 -6.97 -27.20 32.43
CA VAL A 535 -7.91 -28.23 31.98
C VAL A 535 -9.32 -27.63 31.90
N LEU A 536 -9.89 -27.55 30.69
CA LEU A 536 -11.24 -27.04 30.45
C LEU A 536 -12.17 -28.19 30.04
N GLU A 537 -13.12 -28.55 30.91
CA GLU A 537 -14.25 -29.42 30.57
C GLU A 537 -15.41 -28.59 30.00
N GLY A 538 -15.75 -28.80 28.72
CA GLY A 538 -17.07 -28.48 28.15
C GLY A 538 -17.10 -27.33 27.14
N GLY A 539 -17.30 -27.66 25.85
CA GLY A 539 -17.38 -26.70 24.75
C GLY A 539 -18.46 -25.62 24.91
N SER A 540 -18.01 -24.36 24.96
CA SER A 540 -18.79 -23.14 24.72
C SER A 540 -17.80 -22.00 24.47
N THR A 541 -18.10 -21.06 23.57
CA THR A 541 -17.29 -19.86 23.26
C THR A 541 -16.84 -19.14 24.54
N TYR A 542 -15.55 -18.78 24.65
CA TYR A 542 -14.96 -18.21 25.86
C TYR A 542 -14.52 -16.75 25.63
N TYR A 543 -14.82 -15.88 26.59
CA TYR A 543 -14.49 -14.46 26.56
C TYR A 543 -13.50 -14.12 27.69
N ILE A 544 -12.32 -13.61 27.33
CA ILE A 544 -11.40 -13.01 28.30
C ILE A 544 -11.75 -11.52 28.41
N ASN A 545 -12.29 -11.13 29.56
CA ASN A 545 -12.71 -9.75 29.82
C ASN A 545 -11.47 -8.94 30.25
N ASN A 546 -10.95 -8.11 29.35
CA ASN A 546 -9.89 -7.16 29.66
C ASN A 546 -10.55 -5.82 29.97
N GLY A 547 -10.66 -5.50 31.25
CA GLY A 547 -10.87 -4.11 31.68
C GLY A 547 -9.58 -3.32 31.50
N THR A 548 -9.68 -2.20 30.79
CA THR A 548 -8.75 -1.05 30.78
C THR A 548 -7.27 -1.30 30.42
N GLY A 549 -6.93 -1.24 29.13
CA GLY A 549 -5.69 -0.61 28.63
C GLY A 549 -4.35 -1.33 28.85
N ILE A 550 -4.33 -2.65 29.10
CA ILE A 550 -3.08 -3.40 29.34
C ILE A 550 -2.67 -4.19 28.08
N ALA A 551 -1.39 -4.14 27.74
CA ALA A 551 -0.80 -4.88 26.62
C ALA A 551 -0.84 -6.40 26.85
N SER A 552 -1.08 -7.17 25.79
CA SER A 552 -1.15 -8.63 25.81
C SER A 552 0.18 -9.31 25.44
N ASP A 553 0.52 -10.40 26.13
CA ASP A 553 1.61 -11.33 25.79
C ASP A 553 1.06 -12.76 25.94
N ASN A 554 0.77 -13.43 24.82
CA ASN A 554 0.16 -14.75 24.81
C ASN A 554 0.65 -15.60 23.63
N SER A 555 1.19 -16.79 23.93
CA SER A 555 1.55 -17.80 22.93
C SER A 555 0.68 -19.06 23.08
N TRP A 556 0.28 -19.71 21.97
CA TRP A 556 -0.47 -20.98 22.03
C TRP A 556 0.10 -22.04 21.06
N TYR A 557 0.73 -23.07 21.62
CA TYR A 557 1.44 -24.13 20.88
C TYR A 557 0.81 -25.53 21.02
N PRO A 558 0.81 -26.37 19.96
CA PRO A 558 0.52 -27.81 20.02
C PRO A 558 1.74 -28.66 20.44
N THR A 559 1.45 -29.87 20.89
CA THR A 559 2.27 -30.66 21.83
C THR A 559 3.36 -31.56 21.23
N THR A 560 3.70 -31.44 19.94
CA THR A 560 4.49 -32.50 19.26
C THR A 560 5.86 -32.12 18.70
N THR A 561 6.38 -30.90 18.88
CA THR A 561 7.76 -30.59 18.51
C THR A 561 8.74 -30.93 19.64
N ALA A 562 9.28 -32.14 19.56
CA ALA A 562 10.22 -32.79 20.49
C ALA A 562 11.62 -32.16 20.60
N ASN A 563 11.78 -30.86 20.37
CA ASN A 563 13.06 -30.16 20.59
C ASN A 563 12.79 -28.82 21.27
N ARG A 564 12.73 -28.80 22.60
CA ARG A 564 13.15 -27.69 23.48
C ARG A 564 13.19 -28.16 24.94
N GLU A 565 14.27 -27.83 25.63
CA GLU A 565 14.54 -28.19 27.03
C GLU A 565 13.54 -27.49 27.97
N ARG A 566 12.83 -28.26 28.80
CA ARG A 566 12.06 -27.73 29.93
C ARG A 566 12.90 -27.86 31.20
N HIS A 567 13.14 -26.76 31.91
CA HIS A 567 13.61 -26.79 33.29
C HIS A 567 12.40 -26.69 34.24
N PHE A 568 12.01 -27.81 34.84
CA PHE A 568 11.10 -27.84 35.98
C PHE A 568 11.89 -28.14 37.27
N GLY A 569 11.87 -27.22 38.21
CA GLY A 569 12.23 -27.49 39.61
C GLY A 569 11.09 -28.21 40.32
N SER A 570 11.28 -29.52 40.54
CA SER A 570 10.63 -30.44 41.50
C SER A 570 9.20 -30.18 42.03
N THR A 571 8.34 -31.15 41.68
CA THR A 571 7.28 -31.85 42.44
C THR A 571 6.09 -31.08 43.02
N ASP A 572 4.99 -31.28 42.29
CA ASP A 572 3.57 -31.40 42.65
C ASP A 572 2.65 -30.17 42.48
N VAL A 573 1.70 -30.40 41.55
CA VAL A 573 0.57 -29.59 41.03
C VAL A 573 0.93 -28.55 39.95
N PRO A 574 0.33 -28.61 38.74
CA PRO A 574 0.58 -27.64 37.69
C PRO A 574 -0.21 -26.37 37.99
N ASP A 575 0.37 -25.47 38.77
CA ASP A 575 -0.07 -24.08 38.79
C ASP A 575 0.36 -23.43 37.48
N LEU A 576 -0.64 -23.15 36.66
CA LEU A 576 -0.48 -22.46 35.40
C LEU A 576 -0.31 -20.96 35.70
N ASN A 577 0.91 -20.45 35.56
CA ASN A 577 1.22 -19.04 35.78
C ASN A 577 0.68 -18.16 34.63
N TRP A 578 -0.59 -17.79 34.72
CA TRP A 578 -1.09 -16.57 34.09
C TRP A 578 -0.52 -15.40 34.90
N ARG A 579 0.31 -14.53 34.31
CA ARG A 579 0.63 -13.24 34.97
C ARG A 579 -0.45 -12.23 34.64
N TYR A 580 -1.58 -12.34 35.34
CA TYR A 580 -2.49 -11.22 35.57
C TYR A 580 -2.17 -10.65 36.96
N ARG A 581 -1.72 -9.40 37.04
CA ARG A 581 -1.69 -8.66 38.30
C ARG A 581 -3.10 -8.10 38.52
N ASP A 582 -3.99 -8.93 39.05
CA ASP A 582 -5.22 -8.47 39.68
C ASP A 582 -4.87 -8.01 41.10
N LEU A 583 -4.86 -6.70 41.31
CA LEU A 583 -4.87 -6.09 42.64
C LEU A 583 -5.91 -4.98 42.59
N LEU A 584 -7.18 -5.35 42.79
CA LEU A 584 -8.02 -4.71 43.81
C LEU A 584 -9.27 -5.55 44.04
N SER A 585 -9.24 -6.29 45.14
CA SER A 585 -10.42 -6.83 45.78
C SER A 585 -11.37 -5.70 46.17
N ASP A 586 -12.62 -5.85 45.75
CA ASP A 586 -13.84 -5.38 46.40
C ASP A 586 -14.13 -3.87 46.30
N LEU A 587 -15.14 -3.52 45.47
CA LEU A 587 -16.25 -2.62 45.84
C LEU A 587 -17.31 -2.54 44.72
N SER A 588 -18.37 -3.36 44.85
CA SER A 588 -19.79 -3.04 44.58
C SER A 588 -20.20 -2.60 43.14
N THR A 589 -21.25 -3.09 42.45
CA THR A 589 -22.51 -3.75 42.82
C THR A 589 -23.11 -4.51 41.62
N SER A 590 -23.71 -5.68 41.92
CA SER A 590 -24.85 -6.35 41.27
C SER A 590 -24.71 -7.01 39.89
N ALA A 591 -24.33 -8.31 39.92
CA ALA A 591 -24.94 -9.39 39.12
C ALA A 591 -24.76 -10.72 39.90
N PRO A 592 -25.68 -11.71 39.81
CA PRO A 592 -25.79 -12.78 40.80
C PRO A 592 -24.73 -13.87 40.62
N GLU A 593 -23.92 -14.09 41.65
CA GLU A 593 -22.98 -15.20 41.78
C GLU A 593 -23.69 -16.54 42.02
N TYR A 594 -23.16 -17.60 41.41
CA TYR A 594 -23.40 -18.99 41.79
C TYR A 594 -22.34 -19.41 42.81
N ASP A 595 -22.78 -19.94 43.96
CA ASP A 595 -21.95 -20.40 45.08
C ASP A 595 -20.87 -21.42 44.68
N ILE A 596 -19.61 -21.19 45.11
CA ILE A 596 -18.55 -22.21 45.21
C ILE A 596 -18.40 -22.61 46.70
N PRO A 597 -18.25 -23.91 47.05
CA PRO A 597 -18.22 -24.36 48.44
C PRO A 597 -16.96 -23.90 49.20
N THR A 598 -17.15 -23.41 50.41
CA THR A 598 -16.11 -22.95 51.34
C THR A 598 -15.38 -24.11 52.02
N GLY A 599 -14.04 -24.13 51.93
CA GLY A 599 -13.22 -24.99 52.80
C GLY A 599 -11.78 -25.26 52.35
N LEU A 600 -10.90 -24.26 52.35
CA LEU A 600 -9.45 -24.48 52.41
C LEU A 600 -8.73 -23.27 53.03
N THR A 601 -8.15 -23.47 54.21
CA THR A 601 -7.26 -22.50 54.89
C THR A 601 -5.82 -22.76 54.47
N VAL A 602 -5.17 -21.76 53.88
CA VAL A 602 -3.73 -21.76 53.55
C VAL A 602 -2.96 -21.01 54.65
N PRO A 603 -1.79 -21.51 55.14
CA PRO A 603 -0.97 -20.80 56.13
C PRO A 603 -0.08 -19.73 55.48
N PRO A 604 0.33 -18.67 56.21
CA PRO A 604 1.15 -17.60 55.65
C PRO A 604 2.60 -18.04 55.43
N LEU A 605 3.13 -17.79 54.22
CA LEU A 605 4.54 -17.98 53.87
C LEU A 605 5.36 -16.76 54.33
N THR A 606 6.57 -17.01 54.85
CA THR A 606 7.39 -16.07 55.66
C THR A 606 8.78 -15.80 55.07
N ASP A 607 9.00 -15.98 53.76
CA ASP A 607 10.33 -15.81 53.15
C ASP A 607 10.34 -14.85 51.94
N PRO A 608 10.93 -13.64 52.06
CA PRO A 608 11.10 -12.68 50.97
C PRO A 608 12.11 -13.08 49.88
N ALA A 609 12.92 -14.12 50.08
CA ALA A 609 14.02 -14.46 49.17
C ALA A 609 13.58 -15.18 47.87
N GLN A 610 12.33 -15.63 47.76
CA GLN A 610 11.85 -16.34 46.57
C GLN A 610 11.25 -15.43 45.48
N PHE A 611 11.10 -14.14 45.73
CA PHE A 611 10.60 -13.18 44.74
C PHE A 611 11.70 -12.69 43.76
N SER A 612 12.97 -12.77 44.15
CA SER A 612 14.10 -12.17 43.41
C SER A 612 14.55 -12.96 42.17
N ALA A 613 14.17 -14.23 42.01
CA ALA A 613 14.69 -15.08 40.93
C ALA A 613 13.79 -15.11 39.67
N VAL A 614 12.65 -14.43 39.70
CA VAL A 614 11.56 -14.56 38.70
C VAL A 614 11.37 -13.29 37.85
N LEU A 615 12.10 -12.20 38.15
CA LEU A 615 12.03 -10.90 37.46
C LEU A 615 13.19 -10.63 36.49
N THR A 616 14.22 -11.47 36.44
CA THR A 616 15.43 -11.19 35.63
C THR A 616 15.44 -11.82 34.22
N ASN A 617 14.38 -12.52 33.79
CA ASN A 617 14.42 -13.31 32.55
C ASN A 617 13.23 -13.12 31.57
N THR A 618 12.48 -12.02 31.65
CA THR A 618 11.49 -11.64 30.63
C THR A 618 11.79 -10.26 30.06
N THR A 619 13.04 -10.05 29.65
CA THR A 619 13.42 -8.96 28.75
C THR A 619 13.15 -9.44 27.33
N ASP A 620 11.95 -9.21 26.83
CA ASP A 620 11.77 -9.06 25.38
C ASP A 620 11.89 -7.57 25.06
N PRO A 621 13.05 -7.10 24.58
CA PRO A 621 13.27 -5.69 24.25
C PRO A 621 12.46 -5.21 23.03
N GLU A 622 11.70 -6.08 22.35
CA GLU A 622 10.94 -5.75 21.13
C GLU A 622 9.58 -5.07 21.40
N CYS A 623 8.95 -5.25 22.57
CA CYS A 623 7.73 -4.52 22.93
C CYS A 623 8.02 -3.07 23.38
N GLY A 624 8.74 -2.30 22.54
CA GLY A 624 9.27 -0.96 22.81
C GLY A 624 8.56 -0.22 23.94
N TYR A 625 9.30 0.07 25.01
CA TYR A 625 8.85 0.82 26.18
C TYR A 625 8.29 2.19 25.77
N LEU A 626 7.02 2.21 25.40
CA LEU A 626 6.18 3.39 25.26
C LEU A 626 4.94 3.17 26.14
N PHE A 627 5.18 2.76 27.39
CA PHE A 627 4.24 3.14 28.45
C PHE A 627 4.25 4.66 28.54
N ARG A 628 3.31 5.32 27.85
CA ARG A 628 2.78 6.58 28.38
C ARG A 628 2.00 6.22 29.63
N MET A 629 2.69 6.15 30.76
CA MET A 629 2.08 5.94 32.08
C MET A 629 1.16 7.10 32.50
N SER A 630 1.04 8.16 31.68
CA SER A 630 0.48 9.46 32.08
C SER A 630 -0.99 9.44 32.50
N ASP A 631 -1.75 8.38 32.22
CA ASP A 631 -3.22 8.50 32.29
C ASP A 631 -3.93 7.55 33.28
N LEU A 632 -3.28 6.54 33.88
CA LEU A 632 -4.04 5.50 34.63
C LEU A 632 -3.44 4.91 35.92
N LEU A 633 -2.27 5.34 36.41
CA LEU A 633 -1.83 4.93 37.75
C LEU A 633 -2.30 5.95 38.82
N PRO A 634 -2.87 5.49 39.96
CA PRO A 634 -2.92 6.31 41.17
C PRO A 634 -1.52 6.87 41.46
N ILE A 635 -1.44 8.15 41.83
CA ILE A 635 -0.16 8.85 42.10
C ILE A 635 0.72 8.11 43.13
N GLU A 636 0.10 7.31 43.99
CA GLU A 636 0.74 6.48 45.01
C GLU A 636 1.54 5.29 44.41
N ASP A 637 1.08 4.69 43.31
CA ASP A 637 1.76 3.57 42.64
C ASP A 637 2.94 4.06 41.78
N ALA A 638 2.78 5.24 41.16
CA ALA A 638 3.88 5.91 40.46
C ALA A 638 5.01 6.29 41.42
N LEU A 639 4.66 6.71 42.65
CA LEU A 639 5.62 7.02 43.69
C LEU A 639 6.40 5.77 44.14
N GLU A 640 5.72 4.65 44.40
CA GLU A 640 6.39 3.40 44.80
C GLU A 640 7.35 2.90 43.71
N TYR A 641 6.94 2.97 42.44
CA TYR A 641 7.82 2.62 41.32
C TYR A 641 9.06 3.52 41.25
N MET A 642 8.91 4.85 41.39
CA MET A 642 10.05 5.76 41.35
C MET A 642 11.00 5.56 42.54
N GLU A 643 10.48 5.29 43.73
CA GLU A 643 11.31 4.97 44.90
C GLU A 643 12.11 3.68 44.70
N GLN A 644 11.57 2.70 43.98
CA GLN A 644 12.29 1.46 43.65
C GLN A 644 13.30 1.64 42.51
N ALA A 645 12.90 2.29 41.42
CA ALA A 645 13.74 2.51 40.23
C ALA A 645 14.95 3.41 40.54
N TYR A 646 14.77 4.37 41.46
CA TYR A 646 15.79 5.33 41.86
C TYR A 646 16.16 5.19 43.34
N ALA A 647 16.16 3.97 43.87
CA ALA A 647 16.49 3.69 45.28
C ALA A 647 17.88 4.19 45.73
N ASN A 648 18.78 4.50 44.77
CA ASN A 648 20.12 5.05 45.03
C ASN A 648 20.22 6.56 44.75
N ALA A 649 19.12 7.27 44.53
CA ALA A 649 19.08 8.68 44.11
C ALA A 649 19.94 9.61 45.00
N GLY A 650 19.94 9.41 46.31
CA GLY A 650 20.76 10.20 47.23
C GLY A 650 22.27 10.11 46.97
N SER A 651 22.75 8.97 46.44
CA SER A 651 24.15 8.80 46.03
C SER A 651 24.47 9.35 44.64
N MET A 652 23.43 9.65 43.84
CA MET A 652 23.54 10.12 42.46
C MET A 652 23.60 11.64 42.35
N VAL A 653 23.16 12.38 43.38
CA VAL A 653 23.19 13.87 43.44
C VAL A 653 24.58 14.42 43.10
N ASP A 654 25.63 13.85 43.70
CA ASP A 654 27.02 14.29 43.54
C ASP A 654 27.82 13.49 42.48
N ALA A 655 27.16 12.58 41.74
CA ALA A 655 27.83 11.75 40.74
C ALA A 655 28.25 12.59 39.51
N PRO A 656 29.42 12.33 38.90
CA PRO A 656 29.78 12.93 37.62
C PRO A 656 28.76 12.60 36.53
N ILE A 657 28.40 13.60 35.71
CA ILE A 657 27.44 13.45 34.61
C ILE A 657 28.13 12.72 33.44
N THR A 658 28.06 11.39 33.45
CA THR A 658 28.37 10.52 32.30
C THR A 658 27.17 10.45 31.36
N ALA A 659 27.30 9.90 30.14
CA ALA A 659 26.15 9.77 29.22
C ALA A 659 25.00 8.92 29.81
N SER A 660 25.33 7.81 30.47
CA SER A 660 24.35 6.98 31.17
C SER A 660 23.66 7.72 32.32
N GLU A 661 24.42 8.55 33.05
CA GLU A 661 23.88 9.34 34.16
C GLU A 661 23.01 10.49 33.66
N TYR A 662 23.43 11.18 32.59
CA TYR A 662 22.66 12.22 31.92
C TYR A 662 21.30 11.67 31.45
N TYR A 663 21.30 10.49 30.83
CA TYR A 663 20.07 9.85 30.37
C TYR A 663 19.12 9.50 31.53
N ARG A 664 19.64 8.90 32.61
CA ARG A 664 18.84 8.59 33.82
C ARG A 664 18.25 9.85 34.46
N ARG A 665 19.04 10.92 34.55
CA ARG A 665 18.58 12.23 35.07
C ARG A 665 17.50 12.85 34.19
N TRP A 666 17.65 12.75 32.88
CA TRP A 666 16.64 13.23 31.92
C TRP A 666 15.34 12.42 32.00
N GLN A 667 15.42 11.08 32.09
CA GLN A 667 14.24 10.23 32.28
C GLN A 667 13.49 10.56 33.57
N PHE A 668 14.21 10.65 34.70
CA PHE A 668 13.60 11.03 35.98
C PHE A 668 12.94 12.42 35.92
N TRP A 669 13.58 13.40 35.27
CA TRP A 669 12.99 14.73 35.08
C TRP A 669 11.69 14.69 34.27
N GLN A 670 11.64 13.91 33.19
CA GLN A 670 10.43 13.70 32.40
C GLN A 670 9.32 13.06 33.24
N GLU A 671 9.67 11.98 33.94
CA GLU A 671 8.73 11.22 34.78
C GLU A 671 8.15 12.09 35.91
N VAL A 672 8.94 12.96 36.55
CA VAL A 672 8.39 13.82 37.61
C VAL A 672 7.51 14.93 37.04
N ASN A 673 7.91 15.57 35.93
CA ASN A 673 7.19 16.73 35.38
C ASN A 673 5.97 16.35 34.52
N SER A 674 5.80 15.07 34.17
CA SER A 674 4.58 14.62 33.49
C SER A 674 3.37 14.48 34.42
N TRP A 675 3.55 14.58 35.75
CA TRP A 675 2.48 14.43 36.74
C TRP A 675 2.31 15.68 37.60
N GLU A 676 1.10 16.25 37.61
CA GLU A 676 0.80 17.42 38.44
C GLU A 676 0.78 17.03 39.94
N GLY A 677 1.70 17.60 40.72
CA GLY A 677 1.77 17.43 42.18
C GLY A 677 2.58 16.23 42.68
N LEU A 678 3.26 15.48 41.79
CA LEU A 678 4.13 14.35 42.17
C LEU A 678 5.40 14.83 42.89
N ASP A 679 5.89 16.01 42.54
CA ASP A 679 7.04 16.68 43.18
C ASP A 679 6.84 16.87 44.70
N ALA A 680 5.61 17.14 45.13
CA ALA A 680 5.27 17.33 46.53
C ALA A 680 5.20 16.02 47.35
N LEU A 681 5.23 14.87 46.67
CA LEU A 681 5.09 13.54 47.27
C LEU A 681 6.39 12.74 47.28
N LEU A 682 7.47 13.25 46.65
CA LEU A 682 8.77 12.59 46.60
C LEU A 682 9.39 12.43 48.00
N SER A 683 10.11 11.32 48.21
CA SER A 683 11.00 11.19 49.36
C SER A 683 12.10 12.25 49.37
N ASP A 684 12.73 12.48 50.52
CA ASP A 684 13.79 13.51 50.65
C ASP A 684 14.96 13.27 49.67
N ASP A 685 15.35 12.01 49.44
CA ASP A 685 16.43 11.65 48.53
C ASP A 685 16.06 11.89 47.06
N LEU A 686 14.82 11.56 46.66
CA LEU A 686 14.31 11.86 45.31
C LEU A 686 14.09 13.36 45.10
N THR A 687 13.67 14.07 46.13
CA THR A 687 13.55 15.54 46.12
C THR A 687 14.93 16.19 45.94
N ALA A 688 15.94 15.71 46.65
CA ALA A 688 17.32 16.19 46.49
C ALA A 688 17.85 15.90 45.08
N TYR A 689 17.56 14.72 44.53
CA TYR A 689 17.92 14.35 43.16
C TYR A 689 17.20 15.20 42.11
N LEU A 690 15.88 15.42 42.25
CA LEU A 690 15.10 16.34 41.40
C LEU A 690 15.69 17.75 41.41
N ASN A 691 16.00 18.28 42.60
CA ASN A 691 16.59 19.61 42.74
C ASN A 691 17.98 19.69 42.09
N SER A 692 18.78 18.62 42.14
CA SER A 692 20.08 18.57 41.45
C SER A 692 19.93 18.61 39.93
N ILE A 693 18.88 17.97 39.40
CA ILE A 693 18.57 17.98 37.96
C ILE A 693 18.00 19.32 37.54
N ALA A 694 17.12 19.91 38.34
CA ALA A 694 16.56 21.25 38.12
C ALA A 694 17.64 22.34 38.05
N ALA A 695 18.77 22.15 38.72
CA ALA A 695 19.92 23.05 38.70
C ALA A 695 20.88 22.83 37.51
N SER A 696 20.71 21.76 36.74
CA SER A 696 21.53 21.42 35.57
C SER A 696 20.95 22.02 34.26
N ASN A 697 21.59 21.75 33.13
CA ASN A 697 21.08 22.17 31.82
C ASN A 697 19.96 21.24 31.28
N ILE A 698 19.66 20.11 31.93
CA ILE A 698 18.66 19.12 31.48
C ILE A 698 17.27 19.74 31.24
N PRO A 699 16.69 20.57 32.15
CA PRO A 699 15.42 21.24 31.90
C PRO A 699 15.45 22.19 30.70
N ILE A 700 16.58 22.86 30.46
CA ILE A 700 16.74 23.78 29.34
C ILE A 700 16.80 23.00 28.02
N PHE A 701 17.52 21.88 27.96
CA PHE A 701 17.51 20.99 26.79
C PHE A 701 16.12 20.41 26.50
N GLN A 702 15.33 20.10 27.54
CA GLN A 702 13.95 19.71 27.35
C GLN A 702 13.12 20.84 26.74
N GLU A 703 13.22 22.07 27.27
CA GLU A 703 12.47 23.21 26.74
C GLU A 703 12.88 23.55 25.29
N ILE A 704 14.13 23.29 24.90
CA ILE A 704 14.59 23.39 23.51
C ILE A 704 13.85 22.38 22.62
N GLN A 705 13.76 21.11 23.05
CA GLN A 705 13.03 20.07 22.31
C GLN A 705 11.55 20.41 22.16
N ASP A 706 10.91 20.80 23.25
CA ASP A 706 9.52 21.25 23.29
C ASP A 706 9.29 22.46 22.36
N SER A 707 10.21 23.41 22.37
CA SER A 707 10.15 24.60 21.52
C SER A 707 10.35 24.25 20.04
N ILE A 708 11.24 23.31 19.71
CA ILE A 708 11.39 22.77 18.36
C ILE A 708 10.11 22.08 17.91
N ALA A 709 9.51 21.23 18.75
CA ALA A 709 8.27 20.52 18.45
C ALA A 709 7.08 21.49 18.21
N ARG A 710 7.04 22.61 18.93
CA ARG A 710 6.06 23.71 18.74
C ARG A 710 6.45 24.68 17.61
N SER A 711 7.50 24.38 16.84
CA SER A 711 8.05 25.24 15.76
C SER A 711 8.49 26.65 16.21
N ASN A 712 8.81 26.84 17.49
CA ASN A 712 9.30 28.11 18.05
C ASN A 712 10.84 28.17 18.02
N TYR A 713 11.41 28.16 16.81
CA TYR A 713 12.85 28.04 16.59
C TYR A 713 13.66 29.23 17.15
N VAL A 714 13.08 30.44 17.17
CA VAL A 714 13.74 31.64 17.72
C VAL A 714 13.96 31.50 19.23
N TYR A 715 12.94 31.02 19.95
CA TYR A 715 13.03 30.80 21.38
C TYR A 715 13.94 29.61 21.71
N ALA A 716 13.83 28.51 20.97
CA ALA A 716 14.75 27.37 21.08
C ALA A 716 16.21 27.79 20.87
N ASN A 717 16.49 28.67 19.90
CA ASN A 717 17.84 29.16 19.65
C ASN A 717 18.37 30.06 20.76
N ALA A 718 17.50 30.90 21.34
CA ALA A 718 17.85 31.73 22.49
C ALA A 718 18.19 30.87 23.72
N LEU A 719 17.42 29.81 23.98
CA LEU A 719 17.69 28.84 25.04
C LEU A 719 19.00 28.09 24.79
N ASN A 720 19.20 27.56 23.58
CA ASN A 720 20.41 26.81 23.24
C ASN A 720 21.68 27.68 23.34
N SER A 721 21.58 28.96 23.02
CA SER A 721 22.67 29.93 23.17
C SER A 721 22.95 30.34 24.62
N SER A 722 22.01 30.09 25.54
CA SER A 722 22.17 30.41 26.97
C SER A 722 22.88 29.29 27.75
N ILE A 723 22.93 28.09 27.19
CA ILE A 723 23.58 26.93 27.80
C ILE A 723 25.09 27.12 27.84
N THR A 724 25.69 26.91 29.01
CA THR A 724 27.14 26.68 29.13
C THR A 724 27.29 25.19 29.44
N ALA A 725 27.72 24.41 28.45
CA ALA A 725 27.84 22.96 28.60
C ALA A 725 28.80 22.58 29.73
N GLU A 726 28.34 21.71 30.64
CA GLU A 726 29.09 21.24 31.80
C GLU A 726 29.63 19.81 31.60
N SER A 727 29.20 19.12 30.54
CA SER A 727 29.66 17.78 30.17
C SER A 727 29.82 17.62 28.64
N PRO A 728 30.60 16.62 28.18
CA PRO A 728 30.71 16.30 26.75
C PRO A 728 29.38 15.97 26.08
N VAL A 729 28.43 15.41 26.84
CA VAL A 729 27.06 15.10 26.36
C VAL A 729 26.31 16.39 26.03
N GLU A 730 26.37 17.37 26.93
CA GLU A 730 25.74 18.67 26.74
C GLU A 730 26.39 19.45 25.60
N GLU A 731 27.72 19.39 25.45
CA GLU A 731 28.44 20.02 24.36
C GLU A 731 28.00 19.46 22.99
N PHE A 732 27.87 18.14 22.87
CA PHE A 732 27.39 17.49 21.65
C PHE A 732 25.93 17.83 21.36
N LEU A 733 25.07 17.79 22.38
CA LEU A 733 23.65 18.09 22.21
C LEU A 733 23.44 19.57 21.83
N GLN A 734 24.14 20.49 22.49
CA GLN A 734 24.12 21.93 22.17
C GLN A 734 24.61 22.20 20.74
N THR A 735 25.66 21.50 20.31
CA THR A 735 26.22 21.62 18.96
C THR A 735 25.24 21.10 17.91
N ALA A 736 24.63 19.94 18.13
CA ALA A 736 23.63 19.37 17.22
C ALA A 736 22.42 20.30 17.08
N TYR A 737 21.88 20.82 18.18
CA TYR A 737 20.78 21.77 18.14
C TYR A 737 21.16 23.11 17.52
N SER A 738 22.39 23.60 17.72
CA SER A 738 22.86 24.82 17.05
C SER A 738 22.83 24.65 15.53
N ILE A 739 23.29 23.51 15.02
CA ILE A 739 23.26 23.21 13.58
C ILE A 739 21.81 23.09 13.11
N TYR A 740 20.95 22.38 13.85
CA TYR A 740 19.54 22.24 13.49
C TYR A 740 18.82 23.59 13.39
N LEU A 741 18.94 24.41 14.44
CA LEU A 741 18.25 25.69 14.58
C LEU A 741 18.78 26.77 13.62
N ASN A 742 20.04 26.69 13.20
CA ASN A 742 20.60 27.60 12.21
C ASN A 742 20.22 27.24 10.76
N GLN A 743 19.90 25.97 10.48
CA GLN A 743 19.62 25.49 9.12
C GLN A 743 18.13 25.26 8.84
N VAL A 744 17.27 25.26 9.87
CA VAL A 744 15.82 25.21 9.71
C VAL A 744 15.27 26.58 9.33
N ASN A 745 14.56 26.69 8.21
CA ASN A 745 13.90 27.94 7.82
C ASN A 745 12.47 28.03 8.39
N GLU A 746 11.81 29.18 8.24
CA GLU A 746 10.42 29.42 8.71
C GLU A 746 9.39 28.43 8.14
N SER A 747 9.73 27.68 7.07
CA SER A 747 8.89 26.65 6.46
C SER A 747 9.22 25.22 6.92
N GLY A 748 10.07 25.05 7.94
CA GLY A 748 10.51 23.74 8.43
C GLY A 748 11.43 22.99 7.46
N ARG A 749 11.95 23.65 6.42
CA ARG A 749 12.91 23.04 5.48
C ARG A 749 14.31 23.16 6.04
N PHE A 750 15.04 22.05 5.99
CA PHE A 750 16.38 21.90 6.53
C PHE A 750 17.39 21.67 5.41
N LYS A 751 18.50 22.42 5.39
CA LYS A 751 19.57 22.24 4.39
C LYS A 751 20.95 22.42 5.03
N LEU A 752 21.64 21.31 5.26
CA LEU A 752 22.99 21.31 5.82
C LEU A 752 24.03 21.89 4.85
N THR A 753 24.95 22.71 5.37
CA THR A 753 26.16 23.10 4.66
C THR A 753 27.17 21.94 4.64
N ALA A 754 28.21 22.04 3.79
CA ALA A 754 29.27 21.04 3.78
C ALA A 754 30.05 20.97 5.10
N GLU A 755 30.20 22.12 5.77
CA GLU A 755 30.82 22.22 7.10
C GLU A 755 29.94 21.56 8.16
N ASP A 756 28.64 21.85 8.19
CA ASP A 756 27.70 21.21 9.12
C ASP A 756 27.68 19.70 8.95
N LYS A 757 27.66 19.20 7.70
CA LYS A 757 27.72 17.75 7.42
C LYS A 757 29.00 17.12 7.97
N SER A 758 30.13 17.80 7.83
CA SER A 758 31.41 17.31 8.36
C SER A 758 31.41 17.26 9.89
N THR A 759 30.85 18.28 10.54
CA THR A 759 30.73 18.32 12.00
C THR A 759 29.79 17.24 12.51
N LEU A 760 28.60 17.11 11.92
CA LEU A 760 27.63 16.07 12.28
C LEU A 760 28.19 14.66 12.01
N LEU A 761 28.97 14.48 10.95
CA LEU A 761 29.58 13.19 10.63
C LEU A 761 30.61 12.79 11.69
N ALA A 762 31.45 13.74 12.10
CA ALA A 762 32.40 13.51 13.19
C ALA A 762 31.67 13.20 14.52
N MET A 763 30.58 13.90 14.81
CA MET A 763 29.77 13.64 16.01
C MET A 763 29.08 12.28 15.97
N ALA A 764 28.50 11.90 14.83
CA ALA A 764 27.80 10.63 14.66
C ALA A 764 28.72 9.40 14.71
N GLN A 765 30.02 9.59 14.48
CA GLN A 765 31.06 8.55 14.59
C GLN A 765 31.68 8.44 15.99
N SER A 766 31.34 9.34 16.92
CA SER A 766 31.83 9.29 18.30
C SER A 766 31.13 8.22 19.13
N ASP A 767 31.71 7.84 20.28
CA ASP A 767 31.12 6.84 21.18
C ASP A 767 29.86 7.37 21.88
N PRO A 768 28.67 6.79 21.65
CA PRO A 768 27.44 7.21 22.31
C PRO A 768 27.47 7.03 23.84
N ASN A 769 28.33 6.17 24.39
CA ASN A 769 28.49 6.04 25.85
C ASN A 769 29.24 7.22 26.47
N GLU A 770 30.00 7.98 25.68
CA GLU A 770 30.75 9.15 26.14
C GLU A 770 29.97 10.44 25.84
N TYR A 771 29.35 10.54 24.67
CA TYR A 771 28.74 11.77 24.15
C TYR A 771 27.20 11.74 24.10
N GLY A 772 26.57 10.62 24.46
CA GLY A 772 25.13 10.48 24.67
C GLY A 772 24.28 10.84 23.44
N MET A 773 23.11 11.44 23.72
CA MET A 773 22.05 11.68 22.73
C MET A 773 22.49 12.57 21.55
N GLY A 774 23.49 13.44 21.74
CA GLY A 774 23.99 14.29 20.66
C GLY A 774 24.58 13.50 19.47
N VAL A 775 25.11 12.30 19.71
CA VAL A 775 25.56 11.37 18.65
C VAL A 775 24.37 10.91 17.79
N HIS A 776 23.28 10.51 18.44
CA HIS A 776 22.08 10.04 17.77
C HIS A 776 21.34 11.15 17.02
N VAL A 777 21.26 12.35 17.60
CA VAL A 777 20.69 13.52 16.91
C VAL A 777 21.51 13.86 15.67
N ALA A 778 22.85 13.78 15.75
CA ALA A 778 23.71 14.03 14.60
C ALA A 778 23.53 12.98 13.49
N ALA A 779 23.43 11.70 13.85
CA ALA A 779 23.15 10.61 12.91
C ALA A 779 21.79 10.77 12.22
N ALA A 780 20.76 11.13 12.98
CA ALA A 780 19.42 11.40 12.45
C ALA A 780 19.41 12.59 11.47
N MET A 781 20.12 13.67 11.78
CA MET A 781 20.23 14.84 10.89
C MET A 781 20.98 14.54 9.57
N LEU A 782 21.81 13.50 9.55
CA LEU A 782 22.51 13.03 8.35
C LEU A 782 21.74 11.99 7.53
N ASP A 783 20.64 11.46 8.07
CA ASP A 783 19.89 10.33 7.50
C ASP A 783 20.79 9.10 7.29
N THR A 784 21.66 8.81 8.27
CA THR A 784 22.64 7.71 8.23
C THR A 784 22.67 6.95 9.53
N ILE A 785 22.65 5.62 9.47
CA ILE A 785 22.83 4.72 10.62
C ILE A 785 24.31 4.33 10.70
N PHE A 786 25.01 4.73 11.76
CA PHE A 786 26.34 4.24 12.08
C PHE A 786 26.25 3.10 13.08
N TYR A 787 26.59 1.89 12.64
CA TYR A 787 26.96 0.83 13.57
C TYR A 787 28.37 1.15 14.04
N ASN A 788 28.50 1.77 15.22
CA ASN A 788 29.76 1.72 15.93
C ASN A 788 30.00 0.24 16.22
N ASP A 789 31.00 -0.36 15.56
CA ASP A 789 31.52 -1.68 15.88
C ASP A 789 31.93 -1.64 17.34
N TYR A 790 31.00 -2.00 18.23
CA TYR A 790 31.32 -2.38 19.58
C TYR A 790 32.27 -3.56 19.45
N VAL A 791 33.55 -3.30 19.74
CA VAL A 791 34.52 -4.35 20.03
C VAL A 791 34.03 -5.01 21.33
N LEU A 792 33.09 -5.94 21.18
CA LEU A 792 32.91 -7.02 22.13
C LEU A 792 34.23 -7.79 22.09
N GLU A 793 35.08 -7.61 23.11
CA GLU A 793 36.25 -8.45 23.40
C GLU A 793 35.82 -9.88 23.80
N GLU A 794 34.98 -10.52 23.00
CA GLU A 794 34.97 -11.98 22.89
C GLU A 794 35.22 -12.29 21.43
N ASP A 795 36.33 -12.98 21.18
CA ASP A 795 36.68 -13.57 19.90
C ASP A 795 35.47 -14.35 19.36
N ILE A 796 34.65 -13.70 18.51
CA ILE A 796 33.76 -14.41 17.60
C ILE A 796 34.67 -14.95 16.50
N GLU A 797 35.39 -16.02 16.84
CA GLU A 797 35.71 -17.02 15.83
C GLU A 797 34.37 -17.38 15.17
N PHE A 798 34.23 -17.03 13.90
CA PHE A 798 33.20 -17.61 13.04
C PHE A 798 33.48 -19.11 12.96
N GLU A 799 33.08 -19.85 14.00
CA GLU A 799 33.19 -21.30 14.05
C GLU A 799 32.37 -21.85 12.87
N THR A 800 33.10 -22.37 11.91
CA THR A 800 32.65 -23.22 10.82
C THR A 800 32.14 -24.58 11.31
N ARG A 801 31.57 -24.67 12.52
CA ARG A 801 31.17 -25.93 13.15
C ARG A 801 29.83 -25.87 13.90
N LYS A 802 28.73 -25.72 13.16
CA LYS A 802 27.55 -26.61 13.33
C LYS A 802 26.43 -26.47 12.28
N PHE A 803 26.71 -26.61 10.98
CA PHE A 803 25.63 -26.72 9.98
C PHE A 803 25.83 -27.86 8.96
N ALA A 804 26.22 -29.03 9.45
CA ALA A 804 26.33 -30.26 8.65
C ALA A 804 24.97 -30.89 8.26
N ALA A 805 23.83 -30.28 8.60
CA ALA A 805 22.51 -30.91 8.44
C ALA A 805 21.87 -30.75 7.05
N SER A 806 22.29 -29.77 6.23
CA SER A 806 21.67 -29.53 4.91
C SER A 806 22.29 -30.31 3.75
N GLY A 807 23.49 -30.89 3.94
CA GLY A 807 24.24 -31.53 2.85
C GLY A 807 24.73 -30.56 1.77
N ILE A 808 24.54 -29.24 1.94
CA ILE A 808 24.97 -28.22 0.99
C ILE A 808 26.17 -27.46 1.57
N SER A 809 27.30 -27.50 0.89
CA SER A 809 28.50 -26.73 1.24
C SER A 809 28.95 -25.85 0.08
N MET A 810 29.44 -24.65 0.40
CA MET A 810 29.85 -23.64 -0.58
C MET A 810 31.24 -23.11 -0.21
N PHE A 811 32.23 -23.27 -1.07
CA PHE A 811 33.61 -22.89 -0.79
C PHE A 811 34.43 -22.64 -2.08
N PRO A 812 35.49 -21.80 -2.05
CA PRO A 812 35.88 -20.96 -0.92
C PRO A 812 34.95 -19.75 -0.76
N ASN A 813 34.85 -19.25 0.47
CA ASN A 813 34.28 -17.93 0.77
C ASN A 813 35.24 -17.22 1.74
N PRO A 814 35.93 -16.14 1.35
CA PRO A 814 35.77 -15.38 0.10
C PRO A 814 36.10 -16.17 -1.19
N VAL A 815 35.39 -15.85 -2.27
CA VAL A 815 35.56 -16.44 -3.61
C VAL A 815 36.35 -15.49 -4.51
N THR A 816 37.28 -16.01 -5.32
CA THR A 816 38.07 -15.19 -6.27
C THR A 816 37.62 -15.37 -7.71
N SER A 817 37.26 -16.58 -8.12
CA SER A 817 36.91 -16.90 -9.51
C SER A 817 35.89 -18.02 -9.63
N ASN A 818 36.03 -19.09 -8.85
CA ASN A 818 35.10 -20.22 -8.90
C ASN A 818 34.58 -20.53 -7.50
N LEU A 819 33.26 -20.58 -7.36
CA LEU A 819 32.60 -21.09 -6.16
C LEU A 819 32.23 -22.56 -6.40
N GLN A 820 32.73 -23.43 -5.52
CA GLN A 820 32.32 -24.82 -5.49
C GLN A 820 31.08 -24.97 -4.60
N VAL A 821 30.03 -25.56 -5.15
CA VAL A 821 28.79 -25.89 -4.43
C VAL A 821 28.63 -27.40 -4.44
N ASP A 822 28.90 -28.02 -3.30
CA ASP A 822 28.76 -29.46 -3.11
C ASP A 822 27.43 -29.76 -2.42
N LEU A 823 26.57 -30.50 -3.13
CA LEU A 823 25.27 -30.96 -2.66
C LEU A 823 25.35 -32.31 -1.91
N ALA A 824 26.54 -32.83 -1.61
CA ALA A 824 26.79 -34.07 -0.86
C ALA A 824 25.98 -35.30 -1.37
N GLY A 825 25.71 -35.35 -2.68
CA GLY A 825 24.92 -36.42 -3.30
C GLY A 825 23.40 -36.32 -3.08
N THR A 826 22.87 -35.17 -2.64
CA THR A 826 21.41 -34.92 -2.61
C THR A 826 20.83 -34.70 -4.01
N ASN A 827 19.51 -34.50 -4.12
CA ASN A 827 18.83 -34.14 -5.36
C ASN A 827 19.48 -32.92 -6.06
N ASN A 828 19.18 -32.77 -7.35
CA ASN A 828 19.51 -31.56 -8.11
C ASN A 828 18.91 -30.32 -7.42
N GLY A 829 19.37 -29.15 -7.83
CA GLY A 829 18.86 -27.88 -7.31
C GLY A 829 19.08 -26.72 -8.25
N ILE A 830 18.76 -25.53 -7.75
CA ILE A 830 18.95 -24.25 -8.42
C ILE A 830 19.73 -23.34 -7.50
N LEU A 831 20.81 -22.76 -7.99
CA LEU A 831 21.53 -21.66 -7.37
C LEU A 831 21.01 -20.34 -7.92
N THR A 832 20.70 -19.40 -7.05
CA THR A 832 20.36 -18.02 -7.37
C THR A 832 21.28 -17.07 -6.60
N LEU A 833 21.95 -16.19 -7.31
CA LEU A 833 22.82 -15.14 -6.79
C LEU A 833 22.05 -13.81 -6.80
N TYR A 834 22.09 -13.10 -5.67
CA TYR A 834 21.47 -11.79 -5.49
C TYR A 834 22.54 -10.75 -5.16
N ASN A 835 22.30 -9.51 -5.60
CA ASN A 835 22.99 -8.35 -5.02
C ASN A 835 22.46 -8.09 -3.59
N ILE A 836 23.11 -7.20 -2.85
CA ILE A 836 22.71 -6.83 -1.48
C ILE A 836 21.34 -6.15 -1.39
N SER A 837 20.80 -5.64 -2.50
CA SER A 837 19.46 -5.05 -2.58
C SER A 837 18.38 -6.09 -2.92
N GLY A 838 18.71 -7.38 -2.95
CA GLY A 838 17.77 -8.48 -3.26
C GLY A 838 17.49 -8.67 -4.76
N GLY A 839 18.15 -7.94 -5.66
CA GLY A 839 18.04 -8.11 -7.10
C GLY A 839 18.77 -9.36 -7.59
N VAL A 840 18.09 -10.23 -8.34
CA VAL A 840 18.69 -11.45 -8.92
C VAL A 840 19.69 -11.08 -10.00
N MET A 841 20.94 -11.53 -9.85
CA MET A 841 22.03 -11.31 -10.79
C MET A 841 22.32 -12.53 -11.67
N TYR A 842 22.15 -13.73 -11.12
CA TYR A 842 22.48 -14.98 -11.81
C TYR A 842 21.68 -16.15 -11.27
N THR A 843 21.29 -17.06 -12.15
CA THR A 843 20.64 -18.32 -11.78
C THR A 843 21.27 -19.46 -12.57
N SER A 844 21.54 -20.59 -11.92
CA SER A 844 22.06 -21.79 -12.56
C SER A 844 21.44 -23.05 -11.94
N SER A 845 21.20 -24.06 -12.76
CA SER A 845 20.87 -25.39 -12.28
C SER A 845 22.12 -26.08 -11.73
N LEU A 846 21.95 -26.83 -10.64
CA LEU A 846 22.97 -27.62 -9.98
C LEU A 846 22.61 -29.11 -10.12
N GLU A 847 23.57 -29.92 -10.51
CA GLU A 847 23.43 -31.38 -10.50
C GLU A 847 23.79 -31.94 -9.12
N SER A 848 23.26 -33.11 -8.79
CA SER A 848 23.70 -33.87 -7.60
C SER A 848 25.23 -33.98 -7.54
N GLY A 849 25.81 -33.73 -6.37
CA GLY A 849 27.26 -33.73 -6.16
C GLY A 849 27.88 -32.34 -6.26
N VAL A 850 29.07 -32.26 -6.87
CA VAL A 850 29.93 -31.09 -6.84
C VAL A 850 29.76 -30.25 -8.11
N ASN A 851 29.35 -28.99 -7.94
CA ASN A 851 29.15 -28.03 -9.02
C ASN A 851 30.18 -26.91 -8.90
N ASN A 852 30.76 -26.49 -10.03
CA ASN A 852 31.69 -25.35 -10.07
C ASN A 852 31.03 -24.19 -10.80
N ILE A 853 30.83 -23.07 -10.11
CA ILE A 853 30.21 -21.88 -10.67
C ILE A 853 31.28 -20.82 -10.91
N ASP A 854 31.41 -20.38 -12.16
CA ASP A 854 32.33 -19.33 -12.58
C ASP A 854 31.75 -17.94 -12.23
N PHE A 855 32.48 -17.21 -11.39
CA PHE A 855 32.22 -15.84 -10.96
C PHE A 855 33.30 -14.85 -11.42
N THR A 856 34.07 -15.17 -12.46
CA THR A 856 35.04 -14.23 -13.06
C THR A 856 34.39 -12.97 -13.63
N TRP A 857 33.10 -13.03 -13.98
CA TRP A 857 32.30 -11.90 -14.45
C TRP A 857 31.71 -11.05 -13.32
N LEU A 858 31.76 -11.52 -12.07
CA LEU A 858 31.20 -10.83 -10.91
C LEU A 858 32.22 -9.83 -10.35
N SER A 859 31.80 -8.57 -10.20
CA SER A 859 32.61 -7.52 -9.58
C SER A 859 32.98 -7.86 -8.13
N GLU A 860 34.05 -7.25 -7.61
CA GLU A 860 34.40 -7.35 -6.18
C GLU A 860 33.27 -6.76 -5.31
N GLY A 861 32.89 -7.47 -4.24
CA GLY A 861 31.77 -7.07 -3.40
C GLY A 861 31.13 -8.21 -2.60
N MET A 862 30.08 -7.87 -1.85
CA MET A 862 29.27 -8.85 -1.10
C MET A 862 28.03 -9.24 -1.89
N TYR A 863 27.68 -10.52 -1.85
CA TYR A 863 26.52 -11.06 -2.54
C TYR A 863 25.82 -12.13 -1.69
N LEU A 864 24.52 -12.30 -1.89
CA LEU A 864 23.77 -13.38 -1.25
C LEU A 864 23.57 -14.51 -2.25
N ILE A 865 23.91 -15.74 -1.88
CA ILE A 865 23.58 -16.94 -2.66
C ILE A 865 22.49 -17.72 -1.96
N LYS A 866 21.48 -18.14 -2.73
CA LYS A 866 20.47 -19.12 -2.34
C LYS A 866 20.63 -20.37 -3.19
N VAL A 867 20.70 -21.55 -2.57
CA VAL A 867 20.58 -22.84 -3.25
C VAL A 867 19.29 -23.50 -2.81
N ARG A 868 18.40 -23.83 -3.75
CA ARG A 868 17.15 -24.55 -3.51
C ARG A 868 17.22 -25.92 -4.17
N LEU A 869 17.12 -26.99 -3.40
CA LEU A 869 17.06 -28.35 -3.92
C LEU A 869 15.65 -28.66 -4.44
N ASP A 870 15.55 -29.60 -5.38
CA ASP A 870 14.27 -30.13 -5.87
C ASP A 870 13.44 -30.78 -4.75
N SER A 871 14.06 -31.17 -3.65
CA SER A 871 13.38 -31.66 -2.44
C SER A 871 12.67 -30.56 -1.64
N GLY A 872 12.71 -29.30 -2.08
CA GLY A 872 12.12 -28.15 -1.40
C GLY A 872 12.99 -27.52 -0.30
N ARG A 873 14.14 -28.12 0.03
CA ARG A 873 15.09 -27.55 1.01
C ARG A 873 15.91 -26.42 0.38
N ASP A 874 16.17 -25.36 1.12
CA ASP A 874 17.05 -24.28 0.68
C ASP A 874 18.18 -23.97 1.68
N LYS A 875 19.23 -23.34 1.18
CA LYS A 875 20.33 -22.78 1.96
C LYS A 875 20.68 -21.42 1.40
N GLN A 876 20.74 -20.41 2.25
CA GLN A 876 21.27 -19.10 1.92
C GLN A 876 22.64 -18.90 2.57
N GLN A 877 23.56 -18.22 1.88
CA GLN A 877 24.89 -17.91 2.38
C GLN A 877 25.38 -16.60 1.77
N LEU A 878 25.90 -15.70 2.62
CA LEU A 878 26.62 -14.51 2.16
C LEU A 878 27.97 -14.96 1.59
N ILE A 879 28.31 -14.49 0.40
CA ILE A 879 29.61 -14.69 -0.22
C ILE A 879 30.31 -13.36 -0.48
N ILE A 880 31.63 -13.34 -0.27
CA ILE A 880 32.49 -12.19 -0.52
C ILE A 880 33.31 -12.48 -1.77
N LYS A 881 33.15 -11.67 -2.82
CA LYS A 881 33.96 -11.71 -4.04
C LYS A 881 35.16 -10.78 -3.86
N ASN A 882 36.35 -11.37 -3.82
CA ASN A 882 37.63 -10.67 -3.78
C ASN A 882 38.26 -10.49 -5.15
#